data_AF-G7EAS8-F1
#
_entry.id   AF-G7EAS8-F1
#
_cell.length_a   1.000
_cell.length_b   1.000
_cell.length_c   1.000
_cell.angle_alpha   90.00
_cell.angle_beta   90.00
_cell.angle_gamma   90.00
#
_symmetry.space_group_name_H-M   'P 1'
#
loop_
_entity.id
_entity.type
_entity.pdbx_description
1 polymer ?
#
loop_
_entity_poly.entity_id
_entity_poly.type
_entity_poly.pdbx_seq_one_letter_code
_entity_poly.pdbx_strand_id
1 'polypeptide(L)'
;MIDRRRQAALLLCSCATAVLGQSLTTSGPVPTFVTRYAPLMYLASTEEYFPSHLQTHLDNTTPGEWDDSTNSSSAVSGAPSSLTLANLDQSELSTAFVYLNARPSELTVPTSAWLNSTYGKPNSAGMSAAETIIILVDASEEHVAGTIDAYYFYFYSYNLGPYVFGERFGNHVGDWENSMIRFVNGVPQAVFYSAHDDGDAYTFDTVNQSNSRPIGYIAMGSHANYPTPGSHNISQAIGQLLTDYTDSGTLWDVAANYQAFWFSGSNDSPNFTVADGSTFDPGFLYYIGKWGDHALPESNPAQSDLFGYQKWTDGPTGPRDKTLLRQAMCYQNCPTNTVLPTLSSAAVTPVGSSTPTGSSVSQFTFSLMAHRLLTASVRAVQGTVGPTNSSHARVRRFGMADTIQLVLSATAEQASDGAALAGARKKNSSRARRVDQQAMTDSLGASSKAQYKLSATLQGHTADVRSTCAPRSDLIISCSRDSTARTWTRTPGSATAWEPHCLFQGAHEGFVNAVSFVHAKHADGQDVLLTSGQDAIIYGWPIPSSSGSETEAKYALIGHSNNVCCLDVGSDGRIISGSWDSTAKIWINFELHCTLSGHEQAVWAVLAISASENKGTEAVLTASADKMIRLFTGSKPSSASVTFKGHTQPVRALARIPEHPDMFASGSNDGSIRLWNLEGDAIADLGGHDSFVYSLDVLPDSGDLLSGGEDRNVKVWSADDGELLQTITVPAVSVWSVSALPNGDIAAGSSDGILRVFTRDTARLASEEELQNFDASVSSIAINSASVGDVKKQDLPEASEALRAPGRKEGQVIMVKTSSGSVEAHQWRNAAQSWQKVGEVVDAVGSGRKQLYKGEEYDYVFDVDVKEGSPPLKLPFNSTQNPYTVAQKFLTDNELPPDYLDEVVRFIERNSGAVSLGNSAPAANPYNDSASSAPDSEALLPHKTPLTFTSANLAALRTKLIAFNDDLRTASSAYALDDSDLDKLENLTSTLQGTPTVLPANAAASASTIVPKLLQWPVDKRFPAIDLVRITSCHGPAEAWLSRLLENLKIDSSASAKDQETNAMLALRSLANYFATPKGKTIMIKNAVTILNGLYRIGEAQLSRTGYLALATVILNFSVLAVMRDLDKTSGTQLIDLTQKALTRQEGEAVYRGLVALGNVLLSPNVTSSLSSSTLTQARASAQKAASRLPEPRIKAVAAEIAQLTL
;
A
#
# COMPACT_ATOMS: atom_id res chain seq x y z
N MET A 1 33.88 12.98 52.71
CA MET A 1 33.08 14.20 52.46
C MET A 1 32.22 14.03 51.19
N ILE A 2 31.51 12.90 51.07
CA ILE A 2 30.65 12.57 49.91
C ILE A 2 29.34 12.00 50.48
N ASP A 3 28.67 12.78 51.34
CA ASP A 3 27.47 12.30 52.04
C ASP A 3 26.54 13.44 52.53
N ARG A 4 26.32 14.45 51.67
CA ARG A 4 25.39 15.57 51.93
C ARG A 4 24.55 16.01 50.73
N ARG A 5 24.60 15.29 49.60
CA ARG A 5 23.79 15.58 48.40
C ARG A 5 22.63 14.60 48.15
N ARG A 6 22.51 13.51 48.92
CA ARG A 6 21.39 12.53 48.82
C ARG A 6 20.24 12.75 49.82
N GLN A 7 20.37 13.65 50.79
CA GLN A 7 19.30 13.96 51.76
C GLN A 7 18.50 15.25 51.45
N ALA A 8 18.86 16.00 50.39
CA ALA A 8 18.11 17.18 49.97
C ALA A 8 16.87 16.87 49.12
N ALA A 9 16.72 15.62 48.65
CA ALA A 9 15.69 15.20 47.69
C ALA A 9 14.41 14.62 48.34
N LEU A 10 14.28 14.65 49.67
CA LEU A 10 13.16 14.02 50.40
C LEU A 10 12.36 14.96 51.32
N LEU A 11 12.58 16.28 51.23
CA LEU A 11 12.03 17.26 52.18
C LEU A 11 11.42 18.54 51.55
N LEU A 12 11.04 18.44 50.27
CA LEU A 12 10.19 19.42 49.57
C LEU A 12 8.89 18.77 49.03
N CYS A 13 8.55 17.56 49.48
CA CYS A 13 7.34 16.82 49.10
C CYS A 13 6.24 16.94 50.18
N SER A 14 6.04 18.14 50.76
CA SER A 14 5.09 18.34 51.87
C SER A 14 4.63 19.79 52.06
N CYS A 15 4.31 20.53 50.99
CA CYS A 15 3.64 21.83 51.07
C CYS A 15 2.98 22.31 49.75
N ALA A 16 2.29 21.42 49.02
CA ALA A 16 1.56 21.77 47.79
C ALA A 16 0.21 21.03 47.58
N THR A 17 -0.20 20.15 48.50
CA THR A 17 -1.44 19.37 48.41
C THR A 17 -2.66 20.15 48.94
N ALA A 18 -2.98 21.28 48.31
CA ALA A 18 -4.14 22.12 48.67
C ALA A 18 -4.67 23.02 47.54
N VAL A 19 -4.59 22.58 46.28
CA VAL A 19 -5.49 23.08 45.22
C VAL A 19 -6.37 21.92 44.79
N LEU A 20 -7.50 21.76 45.48
CA LEU A 20 -8.61 20.94 44.98
C LEU A 20 -9.11 21.56 43.68
N GLY A 21 -9.50 20.71 42.71
CA GLY A 21 -9.96 21.16 41.40
C GLY A 21 -11.13 22.14 41.52
N GLN A 22 -10.84 23.41 41.29
CA GLN A 22 -11.85 24.40 40.94
C GLN A 22 -12.10 24.24 39.45
N SER A 23 -13.36 24.02 39.06
CA SER A 23 -13.79 24.29 37.68
C SER A 23 -13.44 25.74 37.38
N LEU A 24 -12.63 25.97 36.35
CA LEU A 24 -12.25 27.31 35.94
C LEU A 24 -13.47 27.96 35.31
N THR A 25 -13.94 29.06 35.88
CA THR A 25 -15.02 29.85 35.29
C THR A 25 -14.58 30.35 33.93
N THR A 26 -15.38 30.10 32.89
CA THR A 26 -15.16 30.46 31.47
C THR A 26 -15.31 31.97 31.21
N SER A 27 -14.65 32.77 32.05
CA SER A 27 -14.68 34.22 32.15
C SER A 27 -13.57 34.72 33.10
N GLY A 28 -12.44 34.02 33.18
CA GLY A 28 -11.34 34.32 34.09
C GLY A 28 -10.09 34.87 33.37
N PRO A 29 -9.03 35.22 34.12
CA PRO A 29 -7.77 35.66 33.54
C PRO A 29 -7.03 34.51 32.86
N VAL A 30 -6.23 34.84 31.85
CA VAL A 30 -5.38 33.87 31.14
C VAL A 30 -4.45 33.18 32.15
N PRO A 31 -4.46 31.84 32.26
CA PRO A 31 -3.63 31.13 33.24
C PRO A 31 -2.14 31.38 33.01
N THR A 32 -1.40 31.71 34.07
CA THR A 32 0.02 32.10 33.96
C THR A 32 0.97 31.02 33.40
N PHE A 33 0.51 29.78 33.26
CA PHE A 33 1.25 28.73 32.54
C PHE A 33 1.12 28.89 31.02
N VAL A 34 -0.02 29.34 30.49
CA VAL A 34 -0.22 29.60 29.05
C VAL A 34 0.79 30.63 28.56
N THR A 35 0.86 31.80 29.19
CA THR A 35 1.83 32.84 28.80
C THR A 35 3.29 32.50 29.13
N ARG A 36 3.54 31.64 30.13
CA ARG A 36 4.90 31.15 30.45
C ARG A 36 5.44 30.18 29.41
N TYR A 37 4.60 29.26 28.93
CA TYR A 37 4.97 28.17 28.04
C TYR A 37 4.56 28.41 26.58
N ALA A 38 3.99 29.58 26.27
CA ALA A 38 3.62 30.00 24.92
C ALA A 38 4.79 29.82 23.93
N PRO A 39 4.53 29.52 22.66
CA PRO A 39 5.59 29.28 21.68
C PRO A 39 6.49 30.51 21.47
N LEU A 40 7.66 30.26 20.90
CA LEU A 40 8.56 31.24 20.31
C LEU A 40 8.70 30.91 18.83
N MET A 41 8.23 31.80 17.96
CA MET A 41 8.14 31.52 16.52
C MET A 41 9.22 32.27 15.76
N TYR A 42 9.95 31.61 14.88
CA TYR A 42 10.85 32.28 13.94
C TYR A 42 10.13 32.51 12.60
N LEU A 43 9.88 33.76 12.25
CA LEU A 43 9.55 34.14 10.87
C LEU A 43 10.81 34.01 10.02
N ALA A 44 10.69 33.43 8.82
CA ALA A 44 11.81 33.28 7.89
C ALA A 44 12.57 34.60 7.65
N SER A 45 13.89 34.53 7.48
CA SER A 45 14.76 35.69 7.29
C SER A 45 14.44 36.52 6.03
N THR A 46 13.77 35.89 5.07
CA THR A 46 13.28 36.44 3.80
C THR A 46 11.79 36.80 3.81
N GLU A 47 11.12 36.83 4.97
CA GLU A 47 9.69 37.15 5.03
C GLU A 47 9.39 38.61 4.60
N GLU A 48 8.31 38.78 3.86
CA GLU A 48 7.76 40.06 3.38
C GLU A 48 6.34 40.32 3.92
N TYR A 49 5.59 39.27 4.31
CA TYR A 49 4.21 39.34 4.79
C TYR A 49 4.19 39.09 6.30
N PHE A 50 4.01 40.16 7.06
CA PHE A 50 4.06 40.09 8.52
C PHE A 50 2.66 39.92 9.14
N PRO A 51 2.57 39.39 10.38
CA PRO A 51 1.31 39.31 11.12
C PRO A 51 0.52 40.63 11.06
N SER A 52 -0.79 40.52 10.90
CA SER A 52 -1.66 41.62 10.50
C SER A 52 -2.72 41.94 11.56
N HIS A 53 -2.94 43.23 11.81
CA HIS A 53 -4.00 43.70 12.70
C HIS A 53 -5.38 43.48 12.05
N LEU A 54 -6.23 42.66 12.66
CA LEU A 54 -7.48 42.16 12.06
C LEU A 54 -8.40 43.26 11.54
N GLN A 55 -8.61 44.34 12.29
CA GLN A 55 -9.47 45.44 11.85
C GLN A 55 -8.95 46.10 10.55
N THR A 56 -7.64 46.13 10.32
CA THR A 56 -7.07 46.71 9.10
C THR A 56 -7.38 45.86 7.86
N HIS A 57 -7.46 44.53 8.00
CA HIS A 57 -7.97 43.66 6.94
C HIS A 57 -9.48 43.89 6.72
N LEU A 58 -10.27 44.03 7.80
CA LEU A 58 -11.71 44.35 7.72
C LEU A 58 -12.00 45.72 7.07
N ASP A 59 -11.16 46.72 7.32
CA ASP A 59 -11.26 48.05 6.71
C ASP A 59 -11.05 47.99 5.19
N ASN A 60 -10.13 47.15 4.71
CA ASN A 60 -9.76 47.00 3.29
C ASN A 60 -10.59 45.93 2.53
N THR A 61 -11.57 45.30 3.18
CA THR A 61 -12.42 44.23 2.60
C THR A 61 -13.92 44.59 2.63
N THR A 62 -14.71 43.83 1.87
CA THR A 62 -16.18 43.96 1.77
C THR A 62 -16.84 42.58 1.65
N PRO A 63 -17.95 42.31 2.37
CA PRO A 63 -18.64 41.04 2.28
C PRO A 63 -19.38 40.91 0.94
N GLY A 64 -19.11 39.82 0.22
CA GLY A 64 -19.75 39.51 -1.05
C GLY A 64 -20.10 38.02 -1.17
N GLU A 65 -21.31 37.74 -1.64
CA GLU A 65 -21.79 36.38 -1.93
C GLU A 65 -21.41 36.00 -3.36
N TRP A 66 -20.71 34.87 -3.53
CA TRP A 66 -20.19 34.42 -4.83
C TRP A 66 -21.19 33.58 -5.62
N ASP A 67 -21.35 33.88 -6.90
CA ASP A 67 -22.19 33.13 -7.84
C ASP A 67 -21.36 32.50 -8.97
N ASP A 68 -21.17 31.18 -8.89
CA ASP A 68 -20.53 30.34 -9.92
C ASP A 68 -21.15 30.47 -11.32
N SER A 69 -22.44 30.83 -11.42
CA SER A 69 -23.16 30.86 -12.69
C SER A 69 -22.92 32.15 -13.49
N THR A 70 -22.69 33.27 -12.81
CA THR A 70 -22.22 34.53 -13.41
C THR A 70 -20.72 34.75 -13.26
N ASN A 71 -20.04 33.91 -12.46
CA ASN A 71 -18.60 33.97 -12.20
C ASN A 71 -18.19 35.31 -11.56
N SER A 72 -19.00 35.76 -10.58
CA SER A 72 -18.90 37.09 -9.98
C SER A 72 -19.36 37.12 -8.52
N SER A 73 -18.88 38.10 -7.76
CA SER A 73 -19.36 38.36 -6.39
C SER A 73 -20.41 39.47 -6.38
N SER A 74 -21.46 39.28 -5.59
CA SER A 74 -22.57 40.21 -5.40
C SER A 74 -22.59 40.76 -3.98
N ALA A 75 -23.01 42.01 -3.78
CA ALA A 75 -23.00 42.64 -2.46
C ALA A 75 -24.07 42.02 -1.55
N VAL A 76 -23.66 41.55 -0.36
CA VAL A 76 -24.56 40.91 0.60
C VAL A 76 -25.65 41.88 1.08
N SER A 77 -26.91 41.51 0.86
CA SER A 77 -28.05 42.36 1.20
C SER A 77 -28.24 42.49 2.71
N GLY A 78 -28.13 43.70 3.24
CA GLY A 78 -28.28 44.00 4.67
C GLY A 78 -26.97 44.05 5.45
N ALA A 79 -25.84 43.67 4.83
CA ALA A 79 -24.53 43.72 5.47
C ALA A 79 -24.12 45.15 5.92
N PRO A 80 -23.34 45.28 6.99
CA PRO A 80 -22.94 46.57 7.53
C PRO A 80 -21.99 47.31 6.58
N SER A 81 -22.11 48.64 6.50
CA SER A 81 -21.29 49.49 5.62
C SER A 81 -19.81 49.58 5.99
N SER A 82 -19.45 49.14 7.20
CA SER A 82 -18.08 48.94 7.67
C SER A 82 -18.05 47.67 8.50
N LEU A 83 -17.12 46.77 8.19
CA LEU A 83 -16.86 45.58 8.98
C LEU A 83 -16.10 45.95 10.26
N THR A 84 -16.43 45.32 11.38
CA THR A 84 -15.69 45.42 12.64
C THR A 84 -15.66 44.08 13.36
N LEU A 85 -14.71 43.90 14.28
CA LEU A 85 -14.61 42.67 15.10
C LEU A 85 -15.91 42.32 15.87
N ALA A 86 -16.81 43.29 16.05
CA ALA A 86 -18.07 43.18 16.78
C ALA A 86 -19.32 43.10 15.86
N ASN A 87 -19.18 42.88 14.55
CA ASN A 87 -20.32 42.78 13.63
C ASN A 87 -20.22 41.66 12.56
N LEU A 88 -19.19 40.82 12.64
CA LEU A 88 -18.99 39.66 11.76
C LEU A 88 -19.88 38.44 12.12
N ASP A 89 -20.58 38.49 13.26
CA ASP A 89 -21.50 37.48 13.77
C ASP A 89 -22.95 37.62 13.23
N GLN A 90 -23.22 38.65 12.45
CA GLN A 90 -24.57 38.97 11.96
C GLN A 90 -25.15 37.89 11.02
N SER A 91 -26.46 37.68 11.11
CA SER A 91 -27.22 36.69 10.34
C SER A 91 -27.08 36.80 8.83
N GLU A 92 -26.85 38.01 8.35
CA GLU A 92 -26.62 38.39 6.96
C GLU A 92 -25.25 37.90 6.46
N LEU A 93 -24.29 37.70 7.36
CA LEU A 93 -22.92 37.25 7.08
C LEU A 93 -22.70 35.76 7.44
N SER A 94 -23.66 35.12 8.11
CA SER A 94 -23.50 33.77 8.66
C SER A 94 -23.74 32.64 7.64
N THR A 95 -23.02 32.67 6.50
CA THR A 95 -22.96 31.53 5.55
C THR A 95 -21.53 31.29 5.06
N ALA A 96 -21.21 30.05 4.71
CA ALA A 96 -19.89 29.67 4.18
C ALA A 96 -19.61 30.18 2.75
N PHE A 97 -20.58 30.84 2.11
CA PHE A 97 -20.49 31.38 0.75
C PHE A 97 -20.28 32.91 0.71
N VAL A 98 -20.16 33.56 1.88
CA VAL A 98 -19.74 34.96 1.98
C VAL A 98 -18.22 35.04 2.04
N TYR A 99 -17.67 35.88 1.17
CA TYR A 99 -16.24 36.16 1.03
C TYR A 99 -15.94 37.59 1.51
N LEU A 100 -14.87 37.77 2.29
CA LEU A 100 -14.33 39.09 2.63
C LEU A 100 -13.44 39.60 1.50
N ASN A 101 -14.06 39.85 0.34
CA ASN A 101 -13.36 40.26 -0.88
C ASN A 101 -12.63 41.59 -0.68
N ALA A 102 -11.42 41.72 -1.21
CA ALA A 102 -10.63 42.94 -1.11
C ALA A 102 -11.18 44.07 -1.99
N ARG A 103 -11.14 45.31 -1.49
CA ARG A 103 -11.70 46.49 -2.18
C ARG A 103 -10.97 46.75 -3.51
N PRO A 104 -11.66 46.71 -4.68
CA PRO A 104 -10.99 46.81 -5.98
C PRO A 104 -10.25 48.13 -6.26
N SER A 105 -10.54 49.19 -5.50
CA SER A 105 -9.81 50.48 -5.53
C SER A 105 -8.46 50.43 -4.82
N GLU A 106 -8.24 49.46 -3.94
CA GLU A 106 -7.07 49.33 -3.05
C GLU A 106 -6.24 48.06 -3.31
N LEU A 107 -6.62 47.25 -4.30
CA LEU A 107 -5.98 45.97 -4.61
C LEU A 107 -5.03 46.05 -5.83
N THR A 108 -3.75 45.84 -5.59
CA THR A 108 -2.71 45.62 -6.63
C THR A 108 -1.77 44.55 -6.10
N VAL A 109 -2.24 43.30 -6.14
CA VAL A 109 -1.56 42.14 -5.55
C VAL A 109 -0.17 41.92 -6.17
N PRO A 110 0.89 41.65 -5.38
CA PRO A 110 0.97 41.57 -3.92
C PRO A 110 1.46 42.87 -3.25
N THR A 111 1.40 44.00 -3.97
CA THR A 111 2.06 45.28 -3.62
C THR A 111 1.19 46.28 -2.85
N SER A 112 -0.09 45.99 -2.60
CA SER A 112 -0.95 46.85 -1.77
C SER A 112 -0.38 46.99 -0.36
N ALA A 113 -0.16 48.22 0.09
CA ALA A 113 0.57 48.54 1.32
C ALA A 113 -0.05 48.02 2.63
N TRP A 114 -1.27 47.48 2.59
CA TRP A 114 -1.91 46.80 3.72
C TRP A 114 -1.64 45.28 3.73
N LEU A 115 -1.37 44.66 2.58
CA LEU A 115 -1.03 43.23 2.45
C LEU A 115 0.40 42.95 2.93
N ASN A 116 1.37 43.75 2.48
CA ASN A 116 2.80 43.64 2.84
C ASN A 116 3.21 44.65 3.93
N SER A 117 2.28 44.96 4.84
CA SER A 117 2.49 45.93 5.91
C SER A 117 3.52 45.45 6.92
N THR A 118 4.53 46.27 7.23
CA THR A 118 5.52 45.95 8.28
C THR A 118 4.99 46.18 9.70
N TYR A 119 3.68 46.37 9.90
CA TYR A 119 3.07 46.68 11.19
C TYR A 119 3.36 45.60 12.24
N GLY A 120 3.01 44.34 11.96
CA GLY A 120 3.30 43.23 12.85
C GLY A 120 4.69 42.61 12.68
N LYS A 121 5.66 43.35 12.11
CA LYS A 121 7.04 42.86 12.08
C LYS A 121 7.62 42.89 13.50
N PRO A 122 8.09 41.76 14.07
CA PRO A 122 8.62 41.74 15.42
C PRO A 122 9.84 42.65 15.56
N ASN A 123 9.92 43.35 16.69
CA ASN A 123 11.08 44.18 17.03
C ASN A 123 12.23 43.35 17.63
N SER A 124 13.32 43.99 18.03
CA SER A 124 14.51 43.32 18.60
C SER A 124 14.31 42.65 19.97
N ALA A 125 13.14 42.81 20.59
CA ALA A 125 12.70 42.07 21.79
C ALA A 125 11.67 40.96 21.44
N GLY A 126 11.42 40.70 20.15
CA GLY A 126 10.45 39.72 19.67
C GLY A 126 8.99 40.19 19.70
N MET A 127 8.69 41.41 20.15
CA MET A 127 7.31 41.89 20.24
C MET A 127 6.81 42.41 18.88
N SER A 128 5.70 41.85 18.40
CA SER A 128 4.92 42.35 17.27
C SER A 128 3.91 43.41 17.71
N ALA A 129 3.58 44.38 16.85
CA ALA A 129 2.45 45.29 17.09
C ALA A 129 1.09 44.67 16.73
N ALA A 130 1.07 43.63 15.89
CA ALA A 130 -0.13 42.82 15.67
C ALA A 130 -0.31 41.81 16.81
N GLU A 131 -1.56 41.54 17.17
CA GLU A 131 -1.94 40.70 18.29
C GLU A 131 -2.00 39.22 17.89
N THR A 132 -1.47 38.35 18.76
CA THR A 132 -1.79 36.91 18.69
C THR A 132 -3.18 36.68 19.29
N ILE A 133 -4.04 35.90 18.63
CA ILE A 133 -5.34 35.53 19.18
C ILE A 133 -5.20 34.23 19.98
N ILE A 134 -5.36 34.28 21.30
CA ILE A 134 -5.30 33.11 22.17
C ILE A 134 -6.71 32.60 22.45
N ILE A 135 -6.98 31.32 22.17
CA ILE A 135 -8.25 30.68 22.49
C ILE A 135 -8.01 29.55 23.50
N LEU A 136 -8.68 29.64 24.65
CA LEU A 136 -8.58 28.71 25.77
C LEU A 136 -9.81 27.80 25.80
N VAL A 137 -9.59 26.49 25.73
CA VAL A 137 -10.63 25.46 25.85
C VAL A 137 -10.41 24.72 27.17
N ASP A 138 -11.40 24.68 28.06
CA ASP A 138 -11.41 23.71 29.15
C ASP A 138 -11.86 22.36 28.59
N ALA A 139 -10.89 21.49 28.33
CA ALA A 139 -11.09 20.19 27.72
C ALA A 139 -11.24 19.08 28.78
N SER A 140 -11.47 19.44 30.06
CA SER A 140 -11.60 18.50 31.19
C SER A 140 -12.79 17.54 31.11
N GLU A 141 -13.76 17.77 30.22
CA GLU A 141 -14.86 16.83 29.96
C GLU A 141 -14.50 15.76 28.90
N GLU A 142 -13.56 16.07 27.99
CA GLU A 142 -13.08 15.12 26.97
C GLU A 142 -11.81 14.36 27.42
N HIS A 143 -11.04 14.92 28.35
CA HIS A 143 -9.72 14.44 28.77
C HIS A 143 -9.62 14.23 30.29
N VAL A 144 -8.41 14.24 30.84
CA VAL A 144 -8.20 14.19 32.30
C VAL A 144 -8.64 15.51 32.93
N ALA A 145 -9.24 15.47 34.11
CA ALA A 145 -9.67 16.67 34.82
C ALA A 145 -8.51 17.67 35.03
N GLY A 146 -8.76 18.94 34.68
CA GLY A 146 -7.73 19.99 34.65
C GLY A 146 -6.96 20.07 33.33
N THR A 147 -7.52 19.56 32.21
CA THR A 147 -6.91 19.72 30.88
C THR A 147 -7.35 21.04 30.26
N ILE A 148 -6.39 21.91 29.96
CA ILE A 148 -6.60 23.17 29.23
C ILE A 148 -5.84 23.10 27.91
N ASP A 149 -6.55 23.25 26.81
CA ASP A 149 -5.95 23.44 25.49
C ASP A 149 -5.88 24.93 25.17
N ALA A 150 -4.67 25.42 24.90
CA ALA A 150 -4.44 26.79 24.50
C ALA A 150 -3.96 26.85 23.05
N TYR A 151 -4.79 27.43 22.19
CA TYR A 151 -4.47 27.74 20.80
C TYR A 151 -3.89 29.16 20.70
N TYR A 152 -2.86 29.32 19.87
CA TYR A 152 -2.22 30.60 19.55
C TYR A 152 -2.36 30.81 18.05
N PHE A 153 -3.34 31.61 17.64
CA PHE A 153 -3.65 31.90 16.25
C PHE A 153 -2.91 33.15 15.75
N TYR A 154 -2.42 33.04 14.51
CA TYR A 154 -1.68 34.05 13.77
C TYR A 154 -2.50 34.41 12.53
N PHE A 155 -2.66 35.72 12.28
CA PHE A 155 -3.38 36.21 11.10
C PHE A 155 -2.46 37.01 10.20
N TYR A 156 -2.55 36.78 8.89
CA TYR A 156 -1.84 37.54 7.87
C TYR A 156 -2.84 38.08 6.85
N SER A 157 -2.60 39.27 6.31
CA SER A 157 -3.53 39.86 5.32
C SER A 157 -3.42 39.21 3.94
N TYR A 158 -2.41 38.39 3.71
CA TYR A 158 -2.11 37.76 2.42
C TYR A 158 -1.19 36.55 2.59
N ASN A 159 -1.48 35.46 1.89
CA ASN A 159 -0.63 34.28 1.75
C ASN A 159 0.08 34.31 0.38
N LEU A 160 1.41 34.41 0.38
CA LEU A 160 2.27 34.27 -0.80
C LEU A 160 2.86 32.85 -0.84
N GLY A 161 2.08 31.89 -1.32
CA GLY A 161 2.40 30.46 -1.23
C GLY A 161 3.66 29.98 -1.98
N PRO A 162 3.98 28.68 -1.88
CA PRO A 162 5.25 28.06 -2.27
C PRO A 162 5.56 28.13 -3.77
N TYR A 163 6.85 28.01 -4.10
CA TYR A 163 7.34 27.98 -5.49
C TYR A 163 7.16 26.61 -6.15
N VAL A 164 6.71 26.61 -7.41
CA VAL A 164 6.75 25.45 -8.33
C VAL A 164 7.17 25.93 -9.72
N PHE A 165 8.22 25.31 -10.28
CA PHE A 165 8.82 25.68 -11.59
C PHE A 165 9.16 27.17 -11.80
N GLY A 166 9.24 27.97 -10.74
CA GLY A 166 9.54 29.41 -10.78
C GLY A 166 8.32 30.34 -10.69
N GLU A 167 7.09 29.81 -10.71
CA GLU A 167 5.90 30.53 -10.26
C GLU A 167 5.53 30.14 -8.82
N ARG A 168 4.61 30.87 -8.18
CA ARG A 168 4.10 30.55 -6.83
C ARG A 168 2.64 30.12 -6.89
N PHE A 169 2.25 29.13 -6.08
CA PHE A 169 0.90 28.55 -6.05
C PHE A 169 0.26 28.65 -4.66
N GLY A 170 -1.07 28.52 -4.57
CA GLY A 170 -1.80 28.68 -3.31
C GLY A 170 -1.88 30.12 -2.80
N ASN A 171 -1.72 31.13 -3.66
CA ASN A 171 -1.76 32.53 -3.24
C ASN A 171 -3.21 32.95 -2.93
N HIS A 172 -3.44 33.65 -1.82
CA HIS A 172 -4.78 34.10 -1.43
C HIS A 172 -4.73 35.31 -0.49
N VAL A 173 -5.83 36.06 -0.41
CA VAL A 173 -6.00 37.19 0.53
C VAL A 173 -6.52 36.64 1.85
N GLY A 174 -6.00 37.17 2.97
CA GLY A 174 -6.22 36.69 4.33
C GLY A 174 -5.64 35.30 4.60
N ASP A 175 -5.24 35.02 5.84
CA ASP A 175 -4.61 33.75 6.22
C ASP A 175 -4.72 33.50 7.74
N TRP A 176 -4.91 32.25 8.16
CA TRP A 176 -5.19 31.86 9.56
C TRP A 176 -4.41 30.60 9.97
N GLU A 177 -3.22 30.78 10.52
CA GLU A 177 -2.37 29.69 10.97
C GLU A 177 -2.25 29.65 12.50
N ASN A 178 -1.87 28.51 13.10
CA ASN A 178 -1.79 28.39 14.55
C ASN A 178 -0.74 27.40 15.08
N SER A 179 -0.49 27.53 16.38
CA SER A 179 0.00 26.43 17.20
C SER A 179 -0.94 26.18 18.37
N MET A 180 -0.82 25.03 19.02
CA MET A 180 -1.64 24.64 20.16
C MET A 180 -0.79 23.92 21.19
N ILE A 181 -0.98 24.22 22.48
CA ILE A 181 -0.33 23.50 23.59
C ILE A 181 -1.39 22.96 24.53
N ARG A 182 -1.34 21.64 24.79
CA ARG A 182 -2.19 20.96 25.77
C ARG A 182 -1.51 20.94 27.13
N PHE A 183 -2.19 21.50 28.13
CA PHE A 183 -1.74 21.51 29.52
C PHE A 183 -2.61 20.57 30.35
N VAL A 184 -2.00 19.70 31.15
CA VAL A 184 -2.71 18.91 32.17
C VAL A 184 -2.29 19.44 33.53
N ASN A 185 -3.26 19.95 34.30
CA ASN A 185 -3.06 20.61 35.59
C ASN A 185 -1.97 21.70 35.57
N GLY A 186 -1.89 22.44 34.45
CA GLY A 186 -0.92 23.52 34.21
C GLY A 186 0.48 23.08 33.78
N VAL A 187 0.71 21.78 33.56
CA VAL A 187 1.96 21.23 33.01
C VAL A 187 1.76 20.93 31.51
N PRO A 188 2.56 21.50 30.59
CA PRO A 188 2.43 21.20 29.17
C PRO A 188 2.78 19.74 28.88
N GLN A 189 2.03 19.10 27.96
CA GLN A 189 2.20 17.70 27.58
C GLN A 189 2.66 17.57 26.12
N ALA A 190 1.98 18.29 25.22
CA ALA A 190 2.21 18.24 23.77
C ALA A 190 2.04 19.61 23.15
N VAL A 191 2.69 19.81 21.99
CA VAL A 191 2.56 20.99 21.13
C VAL A 191 2.20 20.56 19.71
N PHE A 192 1.27 21.26 19.08
CA PHE A 192 0.88 21.10 17.69
C PHE A 192 1.26 22.35 16.88
N TYR A 193 1.66 22.15 15.63
CA TYR A 193 1.95 23.20 14.66
C TYR A 193 1.13 22.96 13.39
N SER A 194 0.47 24.00 12.87
CA SER A 194 -0.25 23.93 11.60
C SER A 194 0.72 23.94 10.41
N ALA A 195 1.27 22.78 10.09
CA ALA A 195 1.85 22.53 8.77
C ALA A 195 0.73 22.30 7.73
N HIS A 196 1.11 22.16 6.45
CA HIS A 196 0.21 21.66 5.41
C HIS A 196 -0.18 20.19 5.64
N ASP A 197 -1.15 19.68 4.88
CA ASP A 197 -1.76 18.35 5.04
C ASP A 197 -2.15 18.05 6.52
N ASP A 198 -3.04 18.88 7.07
CA ASP A 198 -3.65 18.82 8.41
C ASP A 198 -2.74 19.10 9.64
N GLY A 199 -1.41 18.95 9.52
CA GLY A 199 -0.43 19.40 10.52
C GLY A 199 -0.19 18.46 11.71
N ASP A 200 0.97 18.67 12.37
CA ASP A 200 1.62 17.69 13.24
C ASP A 200 1.57 18.02 14.74
N ALA A 201 1.62 16.97 15.57
CA ALA A 201 1.67 17.06 17.04
C ALA A 201 2.86 16.32 17.65
N TYR A 202 3.62 17.01 18.50
CA TYR A 202 4.87 16.57 19.10
C TYR A 202 4.82 16.56 20.63
N THR A 203 5.63 15.72 21.27
CA THR A 203 5.76 15.75 22.74
C THR A 203 6.43 17.07 23.13
N PHE A 204 5.93 17.78 24.15
CA PHE A 204 6.41 19.12 24.48
C PHE A 204 7.92 19.16 24.79
N ASP A 205 8.45 18.10 25.42
CA ASP A 205 9.87 17.95 25.74
C ASP A 205 10.75 17.46 24.57
N THR A 206 10.16 17.19 23.39
CA THR A 206 10.87 16.70 22.20
C THR A 206 11.13 17.76 21.13
N VAL A 207 10.46 18.92 21.21
CA VAL A 207 10.75 20.07 20.35
C VAL A 207 11.89 20.90 20.92
N ASN A 208 12.56 21.70 20.07
CA ASN A 208 13.55 22.66 20.57
C ASN A 208 12.88 23.65 21.53
N GLN A 209 13.54 24.00 22.64
CA GLN A 209 13.02 24.94 23.63
C GLN A 209 14.03 26.05 23.96
N SER A 210 13.51 27.25 24.26
CA SER A 210 14.26 28.36 24.86
C SER A 210 13.54 28.85 26.12
N ASN A 211 14.22 28.84 27.27
CA ASN A 211 13.63 29.16 28.58
C ASN A 211 12.33 28.38 28.89
N SER A 212 12.31 27.09 28.53
CA SER A 212 11.15 26.19 28.62
C SER A 212 9.96 26.52 27.71
N ARG A 213 10.11 27.42 26.73
CA ARG A 213 9.10 27.71 25.69
C ARG A 213 9.45 26.96 24.40
N PRO A 214 8.49 26.29 23.73
CA PRO A 214 8.75 25.53 22.52
C PRO A 214 9.03 26.47 21.34
N ILE A 215 9.96 26.09 20.47
CA ILE A 215 10.37 26.87 19.31
C ILE A 215 9.72 26.30 18.05
N GLY A 216 8.97 27.13 17.34
CA GLY A 216 8.47 26.85 15.99
C GLY A 216 9.10 27.77 14.95
N TYR A 217 8.91 27.42 13.68
CA TYR A 217 9.45 28.11 12.51
C TYR A 217 8.32 28.28 11.48
N ILE A 218 8.17 29.50 10.96
CA ILE A 218 7.09 29.90 10.06
C ILE A 218 7.65 29.99 8.64
N ALA A 219 7.01 29.30 7.69
CA ALA A 219 7.45 29.23 6.32
C ALA A 219 7.22 30.54 5.55
N MET A 220 8.15 30.85 4.64
CA MET A 220 8.19 32.13 3.91
C MET A 220 6.97 32.34 2.99
N GLY A 221 6.05 33.19 3.44
CA GLY A 221 4.85 33.62 2.72
C GLY A 221 3.71 32.59 2.68
N SER A 222 3.98 31.31 2.91
CA SER A 222 2.98 30.24 3.09
C SER A 222 2.51 30.08 4.55
N HIS A 223 3.23 30.70 5.49
CA HIS A 223 3.01 30.76 6.94
C HIS A 223 2.77 29.44 7.71
N ALA A 224 2.82 28.30 7.04
CA ALA A 224 2.79 26.98 7.63
C ALA A 224 3.87 26.86 8.73
N ASN A 225 3.48 26.28 9.85
CA ASN A 225 4.25 26.20 11.08
C ASN A 225 4.94 24.83 11.20
N TYR A 226 6.25 24.85 11.44
CA TYR A 226 7.09 23.66 11.53
C TYR A 226 7.94 23.65 12.82
N PRO A 227 8.31 22.48 13.36
CA PRO A 227 9.12 22.38 14.58
C PRO A 227 10.63 22.55 14.34
N THR A 228 11.07 22.64 13.09
CA THR A 228 12.48 22.70 12.67
C THR A 228 12.71 23.70 11.52
N PRO A 229 13.92 24.28 11.41
CA PRO A 229 14.31 25.06 10.24
C PRO A 229 14.74 24.14 9.09
N GLY A 230 14.58 24.59 7.85
CA GLY A 230 14.95 23.85 6.64
C GLY A 230 13.84 23.84 5.58
N SER A 231 13.95 22.88 4.65
CA SER A 231 12.94 22.62 3.63
C SER A 231 11.97 21.52 4.06
N HIS A 232 10.67 21.79 3.90
CA HIS A 232 9.58 20.87 4.27
C HIS A 232 8.75 20.52 3.04
N ASN A 233 8.31 19.27 2.88
CA ASN A 233 7.49 18.85 1.75
C ASN A 233 6.01 19.11 2.05
N ILE A 234 5.29 19.72 1.10
CA ILE A 234 3.95 20.26 1.33
C ILE A 234 2.83 19.23 1.07
N SER A 235 3.06 18.24 0.21
CA SER A 235 2.18 17.08 0.11
C SER A 235 2.88 15.87 -0.53
N GLN A 236 2.50 14.67 -0.09
CA GLN A 236 3.04 13.41 -0.59
C GLN A 236 2.63 13.11 -2.05
N ALA A 237 1.46 13.59 -2.48
CA ALA A 237 0.81 13.20 -3.75
C ALA A 237 1.54 13.71 -5.03
N ILE A 238 2.53 14.58 -4.86
CA ILE A 238 3.19 15.35 -5.94
C ILE A 238 4.73 15.21 -5.91
N GLY A 239 5.29 14.56 -4.87
CA GLY A 239 6.72 14.51 -4.61
C GLY A 239 7.33 15.87 -4.27
N GLN A 240 8.67 15.98 -4.37
CA GLN A 240 9.48 17.16 -4.01
C GLN A 240 9.29 18.39 -4.94
N LEU A 241 8.13 18.52 -5.59
CA LEU A 241 7.77 19.64 -6.47
C LEU A 241 7.21 20.84 -5.69
N LEU A 242 6.67 20.61 -4.49
CA LEU A 242 6.10 21.64 -3.62
C LEU A 242 6.77 21.56 -2.24
N THR A 243 7.63 22.54 -1.95
CA THR A 243 8.40 22.63 -0.71
C THR A 243 8.33 24.00 -0.07
N ASP A 244 8.09 24.03 1.23
CA ASP A 244 8.29 25.22 2.06
C ASP A 244 9.76 25.40 2.40
N TYR A 245 10.11 26.61 2.86
CA TYR A 245 11.40 26.90 3.46
C TYR A 245 11.24 27.76 4.72
N THR A 246 11.97 27.39 5.75
CA THR A 246 11.99 28.00 7.09
C THR A 246 13.42 28.21 7.56
N ASP A 247 13.67 29.27 8.35
CA ASP A 247 14.97 29.47 9.00
C ASP A 247 14.84 30.21 10.34
N SER A 248 15.95 30.31 11.09
CA SER A 248 16.05 31.04 12.36
C SER A 248 16.11 32.56 12.19
N GLY A 249 15.16 33.14 11.44
CA GLY A 249 15.12 34.54 11.03
C GLY A 249 14.69 35.51 12.13
N THR A 250 13.52 36.15 11.96
CA THR A 250 13.00 37.12 12.93
C THR A 250 12.22 36.40 14.03
N LEU A 251 12.78 36.34 15.23
CA LEU A 251 12.13 35.80 16.42
C LEU A 251 10.88 36.64 16.79
N TRP A 252 9.77 35.96 17.04
CA TRP A 252 8.49 36.49 17.49
C TRP A 252 8.09 35.84 18.82
N ASP A 253 7.88 36.68 19.83
CA ASP A 253 7.20 36.31 21.07
C ASP A 253 5.69 36.53 20.93
N VAL A 254 4.96 35.45 20.68
CA VAL A 254 3.50 35.46 20.48
C VAL A 254 2.72 35.80 21.76
N ALA A 255 3.37 35.78 22.92
CA ALA A 255 2.77 36.16 24.20
C ALA A 255 3.15 37.60 24.65
N ALA A 256 3.97 38.32 23.87
CA ALA A 256 4.31 39.71 24.18
C ALA A 256 3.20 40.71 23.81
N ASN A 257 2.31 40.35 22.88
CA ASN A 257 1.11 41.11 22.50
C ASN A 257 0.01 40.15 22.04
N TYR A 258 -1.08 40.04 22.79
CA TYR A 258 -2.15 39.08 22.53
C TYR A 258 -3.53 39.57 22.95
N GLN A 259 -4.57 38.95 22.39
CA GLN A 259 -5.97 39.11 22.77
C GLN A 259 -6.52 37.70 23.06
N ALA A 260 -7.13 37.48 24.22
CA ALA A 260 -7.47 36.15 24.70
C ALA A 260 -8.97 35.94 24.97
N PHE A 261 -9.43 34.74 24.65
CA PHE A 261 -10.82 34.33 24.76
C PHE A 261 -10.93 32.94 25.39
N TRP A 262 -11.98 32.70 26.15
CA TRP A 262 -12.42 31.35 26.52
C TRP A 262 -13.43 30.85 25.49
N PHE A 263 -13.29 29.60 25.08
CA PHE A 263 -14.27 28.86 24.29
C PHE A 263 -15.07 27.92 25.21
N SER A 264 -16.35 27.77 24.90
CA SER A 264 -17.27 26.85 25.56
C SER A 264 -18.41 26.47 24.59
N GLY A 265 -19.20 25.45 24.93
CA GLY A 265 -20.25 24.94 24.04
C GLY A 265 -19.71 23.89 23.06
N SER A 266 -20.21 23.89 21.82
CA SER A 266 -19.80 22.94 20.78
C SER A 266 -19.51 23.63 19.45
N ASN A 267 -18.92 22.94 18.47
CA ASN A 267 -18.66 23.53 17.14
C ASN A 267 -19.96 24.02 16.45
N ASP A 268 -21.10 23.39 16.76
CA ASP A 268 -22.44 23.74 16.27
C ASP A 268 -23.12 24.89 17.05
N SER A 269 -22.67 25.14 18.28
CA SER A 269 -23.17 26.20 19.15
C SER A 269 -22.03 26.71 20.03
N PRO A 270 -21.06 27.44 19.43
CA PRO A 270 -19.92 27.95 20.15
C PRO A 270 -20.34 29.11 21.05
N ASN A 271 -19.62 29.29 22.14
CA ASN A 271 -19.76 30.44 23.03
C ASN A 271 -18.36 30.94 23.41
N PHE A 272 -17.94 32.03 22.78
CA PHE A 272 -16.69 32.74 23.03
C PHE A 272 -16.92 33.87 24.03
N THR A 273 -16.12 33.91 25.10
CA THR A 273 -16.11 35.00 26.09
C THR A 273 -14.72 35.61 26.20
N VAL A 274 -14.66 36.92 26.46
CA VAL A 274 -13.39 37.66 26.58
C VAL A 274 -12.68 37.26 27.89
N ALA A 275 -11.39 36.93 27.84
CA ALA A 275 -10.58 36.66 29.03
C ALA A 275 -10.00 37.95 29.62
N ASP A 276 -9.90 38.04 30.96
CA ASP A 276 -9.55 39.29 31.66
C ASP A 276 -8.25 39.91 31.15
N GLY A 277 -8.33 41.20 30.80
CA GLY A 277 -7.22 41.98 30.23
C GLY A 277 -7.28 42.18 28.72
N SER A 278 -8.09 41.38 28.02
CA SER A 278 -8.31 41.51 26.57
C SER A 278 -9.37 42.58 26.24
N THR A 279 -9.27 43.18 25.06
CA THR A 279 -10.08 44.34 24.61
C THR A 279 -10.78 44.13 23.27
N PHE A 280 -10.50 43.04 22.55
CA PHE A 280 -11.21 42.71 21.32
C PHE A 280 -12.59 42.11 21.61
N ASP A 281 -13.56 42.45 20.76
CA ASP A 281 -14.90 41.83 20.77
C ASP A 281 -14.84 40.43 20.14
N PRO A 282 -15.54 39.41 20.68
CA PRO A 282 -15.50 38.05 20.13
C PRO A 282 -16.30 37.84 18.84
N GLY A 283 -17.06 38.81 18.33
CA GLY A 283 -17.94 38.65 17.15
C GLY A 283 -17.27 37.99 15.93
N PHE A 284 -16.04 38.37 15.60
CA PHE A 284 -15.26 37.79 14.49
C PHE A 284 -14.98 36.28 14.63
N LEU A 285 -15.02 35.72 15.85
CA LEU A 285 -14.83 34.29 16.10
C LEU A 285 -16.06 33.45 15.72
N TYR A 286 -17.22 34.07 15.52
CA TYR A 286 -18.44 33.39 15.08
C TYR A 286 -18.56 33.28 13.56
N TYR A 287 -17.78 34.06 12.79
CA TYR A 287 -17.83 34.12 11.32
C TYR A 287 -17.41 32.80 10.68
N ILE A 288 -18.25 32.29 9.78
CA ILE A 288 -18.07 31.02 9.06
C ILE A 288 -17.84 31.20 7.55
N GLY A 289 -17.77 32.44 7.08
CA GLY A 289 -17.41 32.75 5.70
C GLY A 289 -15.90 32.70 5.47
N LYS A 290 -15.47 33.01 4.24
CA LYS A 290 -14.05 33.08 3.88
C LYS A 290 -13.43 34.42 4.24
N TRP A 291 -12.27 34.40 4.90
CA TRP A 291 -11.43 35.56 5.19
C TRP A 291 -10.58 35.93 3.96
N GLY A 292 -11.23 36.33 2.87
CA GLY A 292 -10.56 36.77 1.65
C GLY A 292 -11.45 36.72 0.42
N ASP A 293 -10.83 36.92 -0.75
CA ASP A 293 -11.45 36.75 -2.07
C ASP A 293 -11.73 35.27 -2.40
N HIS A 294 -12.59 35.04 -3.40
CA HIS A 294 -12.77 33.73 -4.04
C HIS A 294 -11.60 33.43 -5.00
N ALA A 295 -11.25 32.14 -5.15
CA ALA A 295 -10.25 31.67 -6.11
C ALA A 295 -10.47 32.25 -7.53
N LEU A 296 -9.39 32.56 -8.27
CA LEU A 296 -9.57 33.06 -9.63
C LEU A 296 -10.19 31.97 -10.54
N PRO A 297 -11.13 32.31 -11.42
CA PRO A 297 -11.78 31.32 -12.29
C PRO A 297 -10.80 30.63 -13.25
N GLU A 298 -11.04 29.35 -13.59
CA GLU A 298 -10.20 28.58 -14.56
C GLU A 298 -10.08 29.27 -15.93
N SER A 299 -11.00 30.18 -16.28
CA SER A 299 -10.97 30.96 -17.52
C SER A 299 -10.15 32.27 -17.44
N ASN A 300 -9.60 32.63 -16.28
CA ASN A 300 -8.84 33.86 -16.08
C ASN A 300 -7.36 33.64 -16.45
N PRO A 301 -6.77 34.44 -17.38
CA PRO A 301 -5.35 34.28 -17.75
C PRO A 301 -4.31 34.46 -16.62
N ALA A 302 -4.71 35.00 -15.46
CA ALA A 302 -3.86 35.09 -14.28
C ALA A 302 -3.95 33.84 -13.37
N GLN A 303 -4.94 32.97 -13.58
CA GLN A 303 -5.08 31.68 -12.92
C GLN A 303 -4.30 30.61 -13.70
N SER A 304 -3.63 29.73 -12.97
CA SER A 304 -3.07 28.49 -13.50
C SER A 304 -3.31 27.37 -12.51
N ASP A 305 -3.46 26.15 -13.01
CA ASP A 305 -3.57 24.93 -12.23
C ASP A 305 -2.35 24.05 -12.54
N LEU A 306 -1.76 23.48 -11.49
CA LEU A 306 -0.65 22.55 -11.61
C LEU A 306 -0.93 21.31 -10.74
N PHE A 307 -1.36 20.24 -11.40
CA PHE A 307 -1.76 18.97 -10.78
C PHE A 307 -2.92 19.09 -9.76
N GLY A 308 -3.83 20.07 -9.94
CA GLY A 308 -4.92 20.38 -9.01
C GLY A 308 -4.58 21.45 -7.97
N TYR A 309 -3.33 21.93 -7.92
CA TYR A 309 -2.95 23.08 -7.10
C TYR A 309 -3.14 24.36 -7.90
N GLN A 310 -4.11 25.17 -7.48
CA GLN A 310 -4.42 26.44 -8.13
C GLN A 310 -3.43 27.53 -7.71
N LYS A 311 -3.14 28.44 -8.63
CA LYS A 311 -2.27 29.59 -8.39
C LYS A 311 -2.92 30.60 -7.45
N TRP A 312 -4.23 30.81 -7.60
CA TRP A 312 -5.05 31.61 -6.70
C TRP A 312 -6.13 30.75 -6.08
N THR A 313 -6.19 30.71 -4.76
CA THR A 313 -7.17 29.94 -3.98
C THR A 313 -8.14 30.85 -3.24
N ASP A 314 -9.20 30.29 -2.68
CA ASP A 314 -10.06 31.03 -1.74
C ASP A 314 -9.25 31.48 -0.51
N GLY A 315 -9.70 32.57 0.14
CA GLY A 315 -9.36 32.81 1.54
C GLY A 315 -9.84 31.68 2.47
N PRO A 316 -9.14 31.41 3.59
CA PRO A 316 -9.51 30.35 4.53
C PRO A 316 -10.72 30.73 5.39
N THR A 317 -11.29 29.76 6.11
CA THR A 317 -12.27 30.04 7.16
C THR A 317 -11.59 30.43 8.48
N GLY A 318 -12.36 30.98 9.42
CA GLY A 318 -11.83 31.56 10.66
C GLY A 318 -11.46 30.54 11.75
N PRO A 319 -10.94 31.00 12.92
CA PRO A 319 -10.45 30.16 14.01
C PRO A 319 -11.44 29.10 14.53
N ARG A 320 -12.74 29.33 14.40
CA ARG A 320 -13.82 28.39 14.75
C ARG A 320 -13.70 27.05 14.02
N ASP A 321 -13.33 27.07 12.74
CA ASP A 321 -13.33 25.89 11.88
C ASP A 321 -12.03 25.09 12.00
N LYS A 322 -10.99 25.66 12.65
CA LYS A 322 -9.69 25.01 12.91
C LYS A 322 -9.74 23.93 14.02
N THR A 323 -10.94 23.38 14.26
CA THR A 323 -11.32 22.35 15.25
C THR A 323 -10.80 22.62 16.66
N LEU A 324 -11.60 23.33 17.47
CA LEU A 324 -11.23 23.75 18.83
C LEU A 324 -11.43 22.63 19.88
N LEU A 325 -12.49 21.82 19.76
CA LEU A 325 -12.68 20.61 20.57
C LEU A 325 -11.91 19.45 19.94
N ARG A 326 -10.75 19.11 20.52
CA ARG A 326 -9.79 18.15 19.97
C ARG A 326 -9.66 16.90 20.83
N GLN A 327 -10.18 15.78 20.34
CA GLN A 327 -9.94 14.47 20.96
C GLN A 327 -8.49 13.99 20.80
N ALA A 328 -7.82 14.33 19.70
CA ALA A 328 -6.38 14.14 19.49
C ALA A 328 -5.69 15.49 19.25
N MET A 329 -4.37 15.59 19.50
CA MET A 329 -3.63 16.85 19.34
C MET A 329 -3.57 17.34 17.89
N CYS A 330 -3.37 16.42 16.95
CA CYS A 330 -3.41 16.65 15.51
C CYS A 330 -4.86 16.76 14.99
N TYR A 331 -5.01 17.09 13.71
CA TYR A 331 -6.29 17.11 13.01
C TYR A 331 -6.87 15.69 12.77
N GLN A 332 -7.98 15.60 12.04
CA GLN A 332 -8.71 14.36 11.78
C GLN A 332 -7.95 13.38 10.89
N ASN A 333 -7.04 12.58 11.46
CA ASN A 333 -6.68 11.20 11.04
C ASN A 333 -5.65 10.54 11.98
N CYS A 334 -5.05 11.28 12.92
CA CYS A 334 -4.18 10.70 13.95
C CYS A 334 -4.88 9.60 14.79
N PRO A 335 -4.24 8.45 15.00
CA PRO A 335 -4.57 7.53 16.10
C PRO A 335 -4.65 8.27 17.44
N THR A 336 -5.52 7.83 18.34
CA THR A 336 -5.89 8.56 19.57
C THR A 336 -4.77 8.75 20.59
N ASN A 337 -3.62 8.09 20.42
CA ASN A 337 -2.42 8.24 21.24
C ASN A 337 -1.25 8.93 20.51
N THR A 338 -1.47 9.51 19.32
CA THR A 338 -0.38 10.10 18.52
C THR A 338 0.09 11.43 19.11
N VAL A 339 1.23 11.34 19.78
CA VAL A 339 2.11 12.47 20.10
C VAL A 339 3.50 12.04 19.64
N LEU A 340 4.03 12.67 18.60
CA LEU A 340 5.24 12.18 17.93
C LEU A 340 6.46 12.21 18.87
N PRO A 341 7.24 11.11 18.96
CA PRO A 341 8.48 11.08 19.72
C PRO A 341 9.68 11.51 18.88
N THR A 342 10.26 12.65 19.25
CA THR A 342 11.58 13.18 18.81
C THR A 342 11.66 13.80 17.41
N LEU A 343 12.42 14.91 17.35
CA LEU A 343 12.98 15.49 16.13
C LEU A 343 14.43 14.99 16.02
N SER A 344 14.82 14.39 14.89
CA SER A 344 16.20 13.97 14.68
C SER A 344 17.12 15.20 14.53
N SER A 345 18.18 15.28 15.36
CA SER A 345 19.01 16.48 15.49
C SER A 345 20.07 16.61 14.38
N ALA A 346 19.62 16.96 13.17
CA ALA A 346 20.48 17.18 12.02
C ALA A 346 21.41 18.41 12.16
N ALA A 347 22.62 18.16 12.68
CA ALA A 347 23.87 18.90 12.45
C ALA A 347 23.80 20.45 12.35
N VAL A 348 23.62 21.14 13.48
CA VAL A 348 23.96 22.58 13.56
C VAL A 348 25.49 22.75 13.58
N THR A 349 26.09 22.99 12.42
CA THR A 349 27.50 23.42 12.32
C THR A 349 27.62 24.94 12.48
N PRO A 350 28.25 25.47 13.55
CA PRO A 350 28.40 26.91 13.73
C PRO A 350 29.48 27.47 12.79
N VAL A 351 29.06 28.13 11.71
CA VAL A 351 29.99 28.84 10.81
C VAL A 351 30.52 30.09 11.52
N GLY A 352 31.81 30.08 11.86
CA GLY A 352 32.48 31.16 12.58
C GLY A 352 32.59 32.46 11.77
N SER A 353 32.58 33.59 12.47
CA SER A 353 32.63 34.92 11.87
C SER A 353 33.92 35.21 11.09
N SER A 354 33.82 35.45 9.79
CA SER A 354 34.84 36.19 9.04
C SER A 354 34.22 37.01 7.90
N THR A 355 34.32 38.34 8.00
CA THR A 355 34.10 39.22 6.84
C THR A 355 35.35 39.22 5.96
N PRO A 356 35.17 39.36 4.64
CA PRO A 356 35.83 40.48 3.98
C PRO A 356 34.92 41.23 2.99
N THR A 357 35.13 42.54 2.94
CA THR A 357 34.56 43.49 1.98
C THR A 357 35.08 43.26 0.55
N GLY A 358 34.28 43.54 -0.49
CA GLY A 358 34.85 43.67 -1.85
C GLY A 358 33.88 43.69 -3.02
N SER A 359 33.30 44.85 -3.31
CA SER A 359 32.53 45.18 -4.51
C SER A 359 33.03 44.61 -5.85
N SER A 360 32.12 44.12 -6.70
CA SER A 360 31.91 44.71 -8.04
C SER A 360 30.57 44.28 -8.65
N VAL A 361 29.98 45.14 -9.48
CA VAL A 361 28.78 44.85 -10.28
C VAL A 361 29.20 44.55 -11.70
N SER A 362 28.72 43.45 -12.28
CA SER A 362 28.79 43.21 -13.72
C SER A 362 27.56 42.44 -14.19
N GLN A 363 26.90 42.94 -15.23
CA GLN A 363 25.75 42.29 -15.87
C GLN A 363 26.26 41.20 -16.83
N PHE A 364 25.64 40.02 -16.83
CA PHE A 364 25.57 39.20 -18.04
C PHE A 364 24.20 38.53 -18.15
N THR A 365 23.48 38.88 -19.21
CA THR A 365 22.28 38.17 -19.67
C THR A 365 22.69 36.94 -20.47
N PHE A 366 21.92 35.86 -20.38
CA PHE A 366 21.86 34.85 -21.44
C PHE A 366 20.43 34.34 -21.64
N SER A 367 20.13 33.95 -22.88
CA SER A 367 18.78 33.69 -23.37
C SER A 367 18.46 32.19 -23.53
N LEU A 368 17.18 31.92 -23.75
CA LEU A 368 16.56 30.60 -23.79
C LEU A 368 16.89 29.79 -25.06
N MET A 369 16.61 28.49 -24.98
CA MET A 369 16.44 27.48 -26.06
C MET A 369 17.68 26.89 -26.76
N ALA A 370 17.73 25.56 -26.74
CA ALA A 370 18.37 24.75 -27.77
C ALA A 370 17.55 23.47 -28.05
N HIS A 371 16.95 23.40 -29.24
CA HIS A 371 16.48 22.15 -29.87
C HIS A 371 16.58 22.29 -31.39
N ARG A 372 17.29 21.37 -32.06
CA ARG A 372 17.35 21.27 -33.52
C ARG A 372 17.64 19.84 -33.97
N LEU A 373 16.93 19.41 -35.02
CA LEU A 373 17.26 18.25 -35.85
C LEU A 373 17.65 18.76 -37.25
N LEU A 374 18.75 18.22 -37.81
CA LEU A 374 19.09 18.12 -39.24
C LEU A 374 19.16 19.47 -40.06
N THR A 375 19.99 19.65 -41.10
CA THR A 375 20.66 18.70 -42.00
C THR A 375 21.90 19.32 -42.68
N ALA A 376 22.82 18.47 -43.17
CA ALA A 376 23.68 18.63 -44.37
C ALA A 376 24.81 19.70 -44.46
N SER A 377 26.03 19.22 -44.75
CA SER A 377 27.06 19.73 -45.71
C SER A 377 28.35 18.90 -45.54
N VAL A 378 29.31 18.69 -46.47
CA VAL A 378 29.49 18.63 -47.94
C VAL A 378 31.01 18.29 -48.15
N ARG A 379 31.48 17.96 -49.36
CA ARG A 379 32.88 17.57 -49.73
C ARG A 379 33.93 18.65 -49.37
N ALA A 380 35.27 18.45 -49.39
CA ALA A 380 36.17 17.57 -50.18
C ALA A 380 37.62 17.58 -49.57
N VAL A 381 38.71 16.90 -50.00
CA VAL A 381 39.04 15.86 -51.00
C VAL A 381 40.46 15.25 -50.70
N GLN A 382 40.95 14.27 -51.50
CA GLN A 382 42.20 13.46 -51.35
C GLN A 382 42.08 12.36 -50.27
N GLY A 383 42.49 11.09 -50.43
CA GLY A 383 43.10 10.26 -51.50
C GLY A 383 43.57 8.95 -50.82
N THR A 384 43.68 7.74 -51.42
CA THR A 384 43.65 7.29 -52.82
C THR A 384 43.39 5.76 -52.89
N VAL A 385 42.78 5.26 -53.98
CA VAL A 385 42.79 3.86 -54.48
C VAL A 385 42.12 2.75 -53.64
N GLY A 386 41.18 2.02 -54.25
CA GLY A 386 40.66 0.72 -53.78
C GLY A 386 39.40 0.25 -54.55
N PRO A 387 39.46 -0.79 -55.41
CA PRO A 387 38.34 -1.16 -56.28
C PRO A 387 37.58 -2.47 -55.91
N THR A 388 36.25 -2.40 -56.08
CA THR A 388 35.33 -3.45 -56.59
C THR A 388 35.10 -4.81 -55.87
N ASN A 389 33.87 -4.94 -55.36
CA ASN A 389 32.85 -5.97 -55.68
C ASN A 389 32.95 -7.45 -55.28
N SER A 390 31.75 -8.01 -55.01
CA SER A 390 31.33 -9.42 -55.19
C SER A 390 31.79 -10.41 -54.10
N SER A 391 31.09 -11.52 -53.78
CA SER A 391 29.77 -12.04 -54.21
C SER A 391 29.19 -13.07 -53.18
N HIS A 392 28.07 -13.71 -53.55
CA HIS A 392 27.61 -15.09 -53.24
C HIS A 392 28.47 -16.01 -52.31
N ALA A 393 27.90 -16.96 -51.54
CA ALA A 393 26.51 -17.27 -51.19
C ALA A 393 26.40 -18.36 -50.10
N ARG A 394 25.32 -18.30 -49.29
CA ARG A 394 24.32 -19.37 -48.98
C ARG A 394 24.79 -20.85 -48.89
N VAL A 395 24.33 -21.56 -47.82
CA VAL A 395 23.91 -23.02 -47.74
C VAL A 395 24.60 -23.92 -46.68
N ARG A 396 23.85 -24.22 -45.60
CA ARG A 396 23.67 -25.49 -44.80
C ARG A 396 24.81 -26.21 -44.02
N ARG A 397 24.56 -26.29 -42.70
CA ARG A 397 24.39 -27.47 -41.78
C ARG A 397 25.50 -28.55 -41.61
N PHE A 398 25.49 -29.10 -40.38
CA PHE A 398 26.27 -30.23 -39.80
C PHE A 398 27.77 -29.93 -39.58
N GLY A 399 28.41 -30.24 -38.45
CA GLY A 399 27.89 -30.64 -37.13
C GLY A 399 28.38 -32.00 -36.62
N MET A 400 29.52 -32.03 -35.90
CA MET A 400 29.88 -33.02 -34.87
C MET A 400 31.05 -32.49 -33.99
N ALA A 401 31.48 -33.25 -32.98
CA ALA A 401 32.24 -32.74 -31.82
C ALA A 401 33.72 -33.19 -31.70
N ASP A 402 34.41 -32.59 -30.72
CA ASP A 402 35.60 -33.02 -29.97
C ASP A 402 36.95 -33.36 -30.66
N THR A 403 38.05 -32.77 -30.13
CA THR A 403 39.13 -33.51 -29.42
C THR A 403 40.17 -32.54 -28.78
N ILE A 404 40.85 -33.01 -27.72
CA ILE A 404 41.64 -32.31 -26.68
C ILE A 404 43.16 -32.23 -27.00
N GLN A 405 43.92 -31.27 -26.39
CA GLN A 405 45.35 -31.31 -25.90
C GLN A 405 46.22 -30.09 -26.32
N LEU A 406 47.29 -29.61 -25.61
CA LEU A 406 47.80 -29.65 -24.20
C LEU A 406 49.03 -28.68 -24.07
N VAL A 407 49.87 -28.75 -23.00
CA VAL A 407 51.25 -28.13 -22.76
C VAL A 407 51.24 -26.78 -21.96
N LEU A 408 51.59 -26.70 -20.65
CA LEU A 408 52.92 -26.62 -19.93
C LEU A 408 53.63 -25.22 -20.00
N SER A 409 54.41 -24.67 -19.04
CA SER A 409 54.82 -25.04 -17.64
C SER A 409 55.70 -23.98 -16.90
N ALA A 410 55.66 -23.93 -15.54
CA ALA A 410 56.70 -23.42 -14.59
C ALA A 410 57.09 -21.90 -14.60
N THR A 411 57.80 -21.27 -13.65
CA THR A 411 58.62 -21.71 -12.47
C THR A 411 58.24 -21.14 -11.06
N ALA A 412 59.17 -20.51 -10.31
CA ALA A 412 59.35 -20.78 -8.85
C ALA A 412 60.30 -19.81 -8.04
N GLU A 413 60.58 -20.17 -6.77
CA GLU A 413 61.62 -19.67 -5.80
C GLU A 413 61.35 -18.33 -5.03
N GLN A 414 61.82 -18.06 -3.80
CA GLN A 414 62.33 -18.80 -2.60
C GLN A 414 62.16 -17.86 -1.36
N ALA A 415 61.73 -18.28 -0.15
CA ALA A 415 62.47 -18.91 0.98
C ALA A 415 63.57 -18.03 1.63
N SER A 416 63.90 -18.11 2.94
CA SER A 416 63.36 -18.86 4.11
C SER A 416 63.06 -17.86 5.27
N ASP A 417 62.99 -18.11 6.59
CA ASP A 417 63.15 -19.24 7.56
C ASP A 417 62.30 -18.86 8.82
N GLY A 418 62.17 -19.61 9.93
CA GLY A 418 62.76 -20.90 10.34
C GLY A 418 62.07 -21.48 11.60
N ALA A 419 62.43 -22.70 12.02
CA ALA A 419 61.51 -23.56 12.80
C ALA A 419 62.11 -24.23 14.07
N ALA A 420 61.22 -24.60 15.00
CA ALA A 420 61.47 -25.63 16.02
C ALA A 420 60.16 -26.34 16.45
N LEU A 421 60.13 -27.68 16.33
CA LEU A 421 59.37 -28.69 17.13
C LEU A 421 57.95 -28.32 17.66
N ALA A 422 56.88 -29.09 17.42
CA ALA A 422 56.75 -30.47 16.93
C ALA A 422 55.28 -30.78 16.53
N GLY A 423 55.03 -31.93 15.89
CA GLY A 423 53.67 -32.45 15.68
C GLY A 423 53.44 -33.06 14.28
N ALA A 424 52.97 -34.31 14.24
CA ALA A 424 52.56 -34.98 13.01
C ALA A 424 51.14 -34.52 12.57
N ARG A 425 50.63 -34.78 11.35
CA ARG A 425 50.98 -35.82 10.37
C ARG A 425 50.41 -35.51 8.97
N LYS A 426 51.20 -35.76 7.92
CA LYS A 426 50.81 -36.04 6.50
C LYS A 426 49.76 -35.16 5.78
N LYS A 427 50.16 -34.64 4.61
CA LYS A 427 49.31 -34.57 3.41
C LYS A 427 50.04 -35.24 2.23
N ASN A 428 49.28 -35.62 1.18
CA ASN A 428 49.76 -36.17 -0.09
C ASN A 428 50.38 -37.59 0.00
N SER A 429 50.36 -38.43 -1.05
CA SER A 429 50.19 -38.17 -2.49
C SER A 429 49.12 -39.04 -3.18
N SER A 430 48.93 -38.78 -4.47
CA SER A 430 47.84 -39.28 -5.30
C SER A 430 48.09 -40.63 -5.99
N ARG A 431 47.02 -41.42 -6.12
CA ARG A 431 46.65 -42.18 -7.33
C ARG A 431 47.69 -43.16 -7.91
N ALA A 432 48.11 -44.15 -7.11
CA ALA A 432 48.88 -45.31 -7.58
C ALA A 432 48.37 -46.66 -7.05
N ARG A 433 47.04 -46.89 -6.99
CA ARG A 433 46.43 -48.20 -6.67
C ARG A 433 44.97 -48.38 -7.12
N ARG A 434 44.63 -48.05 -8.37
CA ARG A 434 43.42 -48.62 -9.00
C ARG A 434 43.74 -50.07 -9.42
N VAL A 435 43.25 -51.05 -8.65
CA VAL A 435 42.86 -52.43 -9.02
C VAL A 435 42.52 -53.22 -7.73
N ASP A 436 43.39 -53.20 -6.71
CA ASP A 436 43.26 -54.02 -5.49
C ASP A 436 42.43 -53.38 -4.35
N GLN A 437 41.28 -52.76 -4.66
CA GLN A 437 40.36 -52.30 -3.60
C GLN A 437 38.86 -52.36 -3.93
N GLN A 438 38.49 -52.97 -5.06
CA GLN A 438 37.09 -53.16 -5.48
C GLN A 438 36.54 -54.54 -5.07
N ALA A 439 36.92 -54.99 -3.86
CA ALA A 439 36.56 -56.30 -3.29
C ALA A 439 36.49 -56.28 -1.75
N MET A 440 36.36 -55.09 -1.14
CA MET A 440 36.32 -54.95 0.33
C MET A 440 35.43 -53.80 0.83
N THR A 441 34.50 -53.34 -0.02
CA THR A 441 33.49 -52.30 0.30
C THR A 441 32.05 -52.83 0.22
N ASP A 442 31.84 -54.07 -0.22
CA ASP A 442 30.51 -54.69 -0.43
C ASP A 442 29.86 -55.16 0.90
N SER A 443 30.20 -54.53 2.04
CA SER A 443 29.75 -54.94 3.37
C SER A 443 29.45 -53.79 4.34
N LEU A 444 29.30 -52.56 3.85
CA LEU A 444 28.70 -51.45 4.60
C LEU A 444 27.63 -50.82 3.69
N GLY A 445 26.39 -50.80 4.18
CA GLY A 445 25.22 -50.49 3.37
C GLY A 445 25.13 -49.03 2.93
N ALA A 446 24.24 -48.76 1.97
CA ALA A 446 23.92 -47.41 1.54
C ALA A 446 23.48 -46.55 2.74
N SER A 447 24.25 -45.50 3.03
CA SER A 447 23.91 -44.52 4.06
C SER A 447 22.77 -43.64 3.53
N SER A 448 21.54 -43.88 3.97
CA SER A 448 20.46 -42.92 3.80
C SER A 448 20.89 -41.56 4.37
N LYS A 449 20.88 -40.49 3.55
CA LYS A 449 20.99 -39.10 4.06
C LYS A 449 19.95 -38.95 5.19
N ALA A 450 20.37 -38.45 6.35
CA ALA A 450 19.47 -38.30 7.49
C ALA A 450 18.36 -37.30 7.14
N GLN A 451 17.10 -37.72 7.32
CA GLN A 451 15.94 -36.90 6.96
C GLN A 451 15.77 -35.73 7.94
N TYR A 452 15.37 -34.60 7.39
CA TYR A 452 14.95 -33.42 8.14
C TYR A 452 13.65 -33.71 8.92
N LYS A 453 13.64 -33.32 10.19
CA LYS A 453 12.49 -33.36 11.11
C LYS A 453 12.43 -32.06 11.92
N LEU A 454 11.30 -31.81 12.59
CA LEU A 454 11.13 -30.59 13.39
C LEU A 454 12.21 -30.47 14.48
N SER A 455 12.79 -29.28 14.59
CA SER A 455 13.77 -28.87 15.61
C SER A 455 13.15 -27.87 16.58
N ALA A 456 12.36 -26.90 16.08
CA ALA A 456 11.68 -25.90 16.87
C ALA A 456 10.49 -25.29 16.11
N THR A 457 9.51 -24.78 16.86
CA THR A 457 8.40 -23.95 16.36
C THR A 457 8.53 -22.54 16.94
N LEU A 458 8.63 -21.53 16.07
CA LEU A 458 8.82 -20.12 16.43
C LEU A 458 7.50 -19.38 16.19
N GLN A 459 6.81 -19.04 17.27
CA GLN A 459 5.52 -18.35 17.25
C GLN A 459 5.66 -16.93 17.81
N GLY A 460 5.03 -15.95 17.17
CA GLY A 460 5.03 -14.56 17.64
C GLY A 460 4.62 -13.53 16.59
N HIS A 461 4.67 -13.86 15.30
CA HIS A 461 3.97 -13.09 14.28
C HIS A 461 2.46 -13.40 14.30
N THR A 462 1.63 -12.43 13.92
CA THR A 462 0.15 -12.59 13.89
C THR A 462 -0.44 -12.75 12.48
N ALA A 463 0.39 -12.62 11.45
CA ALA A 463 0.07 -12.88 10.05
C ALA A 463 1.26 -13.56 9.33
N ASP A 464 1.11 -13.93 8.06
CA ASP A 464 2.08 -14.71 7.27
C ASP A 464 3.53 -14.26 7.46
N VAL A 465 4.43 -15.21 7.72
CA VAL A 465 5.87 -14.94 7.72
C VAL A 465 6.36 -14.88 6.27
N ARG A 466 6.58 -13.67 5.74
CA ARG A 466 6.81 -13.43 4.31
C ARG A 466 8.25 -13.66 3.85
N SER A 467 9.22 -13.38 4.71
CA SER A 467 10.64 -13.55 4.44
C SER A 467 11.37 -13.94 5.72
N THR A 468 12.40 -14.78 5.58
CA THR A 468 13.32 -15.13 6.66
C THR A 468 14.75 -15.27 6.13
N CYS A 469 15.74 -14.93 6.95
CA CYS A 469 17.16 -15.14 6.67
C CYS A 469 17.91 -15.56 7.94
N ALA A 470 18.95 -16.37 7.80
CA ALA A 470 19.66 -16.99 8.92
C ALA A 470 21.16 -16.63 8.97
N PRO A 471 21.54 -15.40 9.37
CA PRO A 471 22.94 -14.96 9.34
C PRO A 471 23.88 -15.75 10.28
N ARG A 472 23.36 -16.44 11.30
CA ARG A 472 24.14 -17.30 12.22
C ARG A 472 23.30 -18.51 12.65
N SER A 473 23.92 -19.63 13.01
CA SER A 473 23.22 -20.88 13.40
C SER A 473 22.37 -20.78 14.68
N ASP A 474 22.56 -19.68 15.42
CA ASP A 474 21.86 -19.26 16.63
C ASP A 474 21.04 -17.97 16.44
N LEU A 475 20.94 -17.43 15.23
CA LEU A 475 20.17 -16.21 14.91
C LEU A 475 19.42 -16.34 13.58
N ILE A 476 18.09 -16.40 13.66
CA ILE A 476 17.19 -16.29 12.51
C ILE A 476 16.48 -14.93 12.57
N ILE A 477 16.22 -14.34 11.42
CA ILE A 477 15.43 -13.11 11.27
C ILE A 477 14.19 -13.42 10.43
N SER A 478 13.05 -12.81 10.74
CA SER A 478 11.83 -12.93 9.93
C SER A 478 11.03 -11.63 9.87
N CYS A 479 10.16 -11.49 8.86
CA CYS A 479 9.17 -10.42 8.80
C CYS A 479 7.81 -10.90 8.32
N SER A 480 6.77 -10.09 8.53
CA SER A 480 5.38 -10.49 8.31
C SER A 480 4.48 -9.36 7.81
N ARG A 481 3.30 -9.78 7.34
CA ARG A 481 2.14 -8.90 7.10
C ARG A 481 1.56 -8.27 8.37
N ASP A 482 2.07 -8.60 9.56
CA ASP A 482 1.71 -7.94 10.83
C ASP A 482 2.43 -6.59 11.06
N SER A 483 3.06 -6.03 10.02
CA SER A 483 3.88 -4.81 10.05
C SER A 483 5.12 -4.89 10.94
N THR A 484 5.59 -6.11 11.31
CA THR A 484 6.80 -6.30 12.13
C THR A 484 7.88 -7.16 11.47
N ALA A 485 9.12 -6.95 11.91
CA ALA A 485 10.22 -7.90 11.77
C ALA A 485 10.76 -8.31 13.15
N ARG A 486 11.29 -9.53 13.25
CA ARG A 486 11.70 -10.17 14.51
C ARG A 486 13.05 -10.87 14.35
N THR A 487 13.88 -10.78 15.39
CA THR A 487 15.05 -11.66 15.55
C THR A 487 14.75 -12.77 16.55
N TRP A 488 15.15 -13.99 16.21
CA TRP A 488 15.01 -15.19 17.03
C TRP A 488 16.41 -15.70 17.39
N THR A 489 16.73 -15.73 18.67
CA THR A 489 18.05 -16.16 19.17
C THR A 489 17.92 -17.50 19.88
N ARG A 490 18.80 -18.47 19.57
CA ARG A 490 18.76 -19.80 20.20
C ARG A 490 19.22 -19.68 21.66
N THR A 491 18.43 -20.19 22.62
CA THR A 491 18.70 -20.04 24.05
C THR A 491 20.06 -20.64 24.42
N PRO A 492 20.97 -19.90 25.08
CA PRO A 492 22.31 -20.41 25.42
C PRO A 492 22.28 -21.72 26.22
N GLY A 493 22.91 -22.76 25.66
CA GLY A 493 22.94 -24.10 26.25
C GLY A 493 21.75 -25.01 25.90
N SER A 494 20.74 -24.51 25.17
CA SER A 494 19.67 -25.33 24.61
C SER A 494 19.96 -25.73 23.17
N ALA A 495 19.56 -26.95 22.80
CA ALA A 495 19.67 -27.45 21.43
C ALA A 495 18.46 -27.07 20.56
N THR A 496 17.30 -26.85 21.18
CA THR A 496 15.98 -26.67 20.52
C THR A 496 15.26 -25.38 20.89
N ALA A 497 15.53 -24.79 22.06
CA ALA A 497 14.83 -23.59 22.50
C ALA A 497 15.37 -22.33 21.82
N TRP A 498 14.45 -21.41 21.51
CA TRP A 498 14.72 -20.11 20.90
C TRP A 498 13.82 -19.06 21.56
N GLU A 499 14.30 -17.83 21.61
CA GLU A 499 13.59 -16.69 22.20
C GLU A 499 13.57 -15.51 21.21
N PRO A 500 12.44 -14.78 21.08
CA PRO A 500 12.40 -13.54 20.31
C PRO A 500 13.21 -12.46 21.05
N HIS A 501 14.21 -11.88 20.37
CA HIS A 501 15.20 -10.99 20.99
C HIS A 501 14.92 -9.50 20.71
N CYS A 502 14.59 -9.14 19.46
CA CYS A 502 14.19 -7.79 19.07
C CYS A 502 12.89 -7.82 18.26
N LEU A 503 12.11 -6.75 18.39
CA LEU A 503 10.91 -6.49 17.61
C LEU A 503 11.08 -5.13 16.91
N PHE A 504 11.17 -5.17 15.58
CA PHE A 504 11.28 -3.99 14.72
C PHE A 504 9.88 -3.68 14.18
N GLN A 505 9.34 -2.52 14.54
CA GLN A 505 7.96 -2.11 14.28
C GLN A 505 7.87 -0.58 14.26
N GLY A 506 6.80 -0.02 13.69
CA GLY A 506 6.49 1.41 13.78
C GLY A 506 7.20 2.33 12.77
N ALA A 507 8.17 1.84 12.00
CA ALA A 507 8.70 2.56 10.83
C ALA A 507 7.94 2.21 9.53
N HIS A 508 7.50 0.96 9.38
CA HIS A 508 6.68 0.53 8.25
C HIS A 508 5.18 0.78 8.55
N GLU A 509 4.50 1.49 7.64
CA GLU A 509 3.05 1.77 7.75
C GLU A 509 2.15 0.60 7.28
N GLY A 510 2.75 -0.51 6.84
CA GLY A 510 2.04 -1.67 6.29
C GLY A 510 2.92 -2.93 6.24
N PHE A 511 2.56 -3.87 5.36
CA PHE A 511 3.21 -5.19 5.31
C PHE A 511 4.74 -5.11 5.13
N VAL A 512 5.50 -5.84 5.96
CA VAL A 512 6.94 -6.03 5.77
C VAL A 512 7.15 -7.28 4.92
N ASN A 513 7.60 -7.09 3.69
CA ASN A 513 7.63 -8.13 2.66
C ASN A 513 8.96 -8.88 2.57
N ALA A 514 10.10 -8.21 2.82
CA ALA A 514 11.42 -8.84 2.76
C ALA A 514 12.34 -8.43 3.92
N VAL A 515 13.24 -9.34 4.31
CA VAL A 515 14.38 -9.08 5.20
C VAL A 515 15.70 -9.53 4.58
N SER A 516 16.75 -8.73 4.79
CA SER A 516 18.13 -9.11 4.45
C SER A 516 19.12 -8.46 5.43
N PHE A 517 20.42 -8.68 5.29
CA PHE A 517 21.39 -8.39 6.34
C PHE A 517 22.75 -7.90 5.82
N VAL A 518 23.20 -6.75 6.32
CA VAL A 518 24.51 -6.16 6.00
C VAL A 518 25.46 -6.38 7.19
N HIS A 519 26.54 -7.12 6.97
CA HIS A 519 27.55 -7.33 8.00
C HIS A 519 28.36 -6.07 8.34
N ALA A 520 28.79 -5.95 9.59
CA ALA A 520 29.59 -4.86 10.15
C ALA A 520 30.88 -4.51 9.36
N LYS A 521 31.44 -5.48 8.62
CA LYS A 521 32.58 -5.28 7.71
C LYS A 521 32.27 -4.38 6.48
N HIS A 522 30.99 -4.12 6.22
CA HIS A 522 30.45 -3.41 5.05
C HIS A 522 29.55 -2.22 5.42
N ALA A 523 29.39 -1.95 6.71
CA ALA A 523 28.65 -0.82 7.28
C ALA A 523 29.57 -0.01 8.19
N ASP A 524 29.04 0.94 8.96
CA ASP A 524 29.82 1.82 9.86
C ASP A 524 30.38 1.11 11.12
N GLY A 525 30.71 -0.18 11.03
CA GLY A 525 31.25 -0.98 12.14
C GLY A 525 30.22 -1.77 12.98
N GLN A 526 28.94 -1.79 12.58
CA GLN A 526 27.87 -2.56 13.23
C GLN A 526 27.07 -3.36 12.19
N ASP A 527 26.58 -4.54 12.59
CA ASP A 527 25.68 -5.37 11.79
C ASP A 527 24.31 -4.68 11.62
N VAL A 528 23.72 -4.69 10.42
CA VAL A 528 22.47 -3.98 10.09
C VAL A 528 21.46 -4.92 9.44
N LEU A 529 20.28 -5.04 10.05
CA LEU A 529 19.09 -5.64 9.45
C LEU A 529 18.47 -4.67 8.44
N LEU A 530 18.12 -5.15 7.26
CA LEU A 530 17.28 -4.45 6.29
C LEU A 530 15.86 -5.04 6.31
N THR A 531 14.84 -4.20 6.39
CA THR A 531 13.43 -4.55 6.16
C THR A 531 12.89 -3.74 4.99
N SER A 532 12.02 -4.32 4.15
CA SER A 532 11.33 -3.56 3.09
C SER A 532 9.83 -3.83 3.07
N GLY A 533 9.05 -2.80 2.70
CA GLY A 533 7.61 -2.81 2.92
C GLY A 533 6.74 -2.30 1.77
N GLN A 534 5.44 -2.33 2.04
CA GLN A 534 4.37 -1.83 1.18
C GLN A 534 4.46 -0.31 0.92
N ASP A 535 5.03 0.43 1.86
CA ASP A 535 5.36 1.87 1.84
C ASP A 535 6.43 2.30 0.82
N ALA A 536 6.98 1.36 0.05
CA ALA A 536 8.07 1.57 -0.90
C ALA A 536 9.44 1.94 -0.30
N ILE A 537 9.60 1.83 1.03
CA ILE A 537 10.84 2.18 1.74
C ILE A 537 11.56 0.90 2.20
N ILE A 538 12.89 1.00 2.33
CA ILE A 538 13.73 -0.02 2.96
C ILE A 538 14.39 0.61 4.19
N TYR A 539 14.11 0.09 5.39
CA TYR A 539 14.69 0.57 6.64
C TYR A 539 15.89 -0.27 7.06
N GLY A 540 16.95 0.39 7.52
CA GLY A 540 18.17 -0.22 8.05
C GLY A 540 18.25 -0.06 9.57
N TRP A 541 18.12 -1.18 10.29
CA TRP A 541 18.09 -1.26 11.74
C TRP A 541 19.43 -1.81 12.26
N PRO A 542 20.14 -1.11 13.16
CA PRO A 542 21.31 -1.69 13.81
C PRO A 542 20.91 -2.91 14.63
N ILE A 543 21.64 -4.02 14.53
CA ILE A 543 21.44 -5.15 15.46
C ILE A 543 22.25 -4.87 16.74
N PRO A 544 21.61 -4.83 17.93
CA PRO A 544 22.30 -4.54 19.18
C PRO A 544 23.09 -5.75 19.66
N SER A 545 24.41 -5.60 19.81
CA SER A 545 25.35 -6.68 20.16
C SER A 545 25.15 -7.31 21.55
N SER A 546 24.33 -6.69 22.42
CA SER A 546 23.99 -7.22 23.74
C SER A 546 22.75 -6.54 24.35
N SER A 547 21.62 -7.26 24.39
CA SER A 547 20.42 -7.00 25.23
C SER A 547 19.87 -5.55 25.32
N GLY A 548 20.21 -4.67 24.38
CA GLY A 548 19.69 -3.32 24.26
C GLY A 548 18.52 -3.28 23.29
N SER A 549 17.55 -2.40 23.55
CA SER A 549 16.37 -2.21 22.70
C SER A 549 16.58 -1.04 21.74
N GLU A 550 17.52 -1.19 20.79
CA GLU A 550 17.62 -0.28 19.64
C GLU A 550 16.47 -0.60 18.67
N THR A 551 15.38 0.17 18.79
CA THR A 551 14.11 -0.02 18.05
C THR A 551 13.83 1.09 17.03
N GLU A 552 14.86 1.81 16.61
CA GLU A 552 14.77 2.90 15.63
C GLU A 552 15.59 2.54 14.39
N ALA A 553 15.09 2.90 13.21
CA ALA A 553 15.79 2.69 11.96
C ALA A 553 16.90 3.75 11.79
N LYS A 554 18.16 3.32 11.72
CA LYS A 554 19.33 4.19 11.49
C LYS A 554 19.39 4.70 10.04
N TYR A 555 18.84 3.95 9.09
CA TYR A 555 18.84 4.28 7.67
C TYR A 555 17.44 4.14 7.08
N ALA A 556 17.09 5.00 6.11
CA ALA A 556 15.88 4.90 5.30
C ALA A 556 16.26 5.08 3.82
N LEU A 557 16.20 4.00 3.04
CA LEU A 557 16.56 3.96 1.63
C LEU A 557 15.32 4.26 0.81
N ILE A 558 15.09 5.55 0.55
CA ILE A 558 13.95 6.07 -0.21
C ILE A 558 14.33 6.15 -1.70
N GLY A 559 13.44 5.71 -2.60
CA GLY A 559 13.66 5.86 -4.05
C GLY A 559 12.95 4.87 -4.97
N HIS A 560 12.26 3.85 -4.43
CA HIS A 560 11.21 3.13 -5.14
C HIS A 560 9.88 3.91 -5.06
N SER A 561 8.97 3.68 -6.01
CA SER A 561 7.66 4.36 -6.05
C SER A 561 6.47 3.42 -5.84
N ASN A 562 6.73 2.20 -5.37
CA ASN A 562 5.74 1.17 -5.04
C ASN A 562 6.39 0.11 -4.13
N ASN A 563 5.56 -0.75 -3.51
CA ASN A 563 5.93 -1.87 -2.63
C ASN A 563 7.27 -2.53 -3.00
N VAL A 564 8.23 -2.50 -2.07
CA VAL A 564 9.53 -3.17 -2.22
C VAL A 564 9.41 -4.57 -1.61
N CYS A 565 9.32 -5.57 -2.49
CA CYS A 565 8.89 -6.91 -2.13
C CYS A 565 10.00 -7.96 -2.08
N CYS A 566 11.23 -7.61 -2.49
CA CYS A 566 12.40 -8.46 -2.35
C CYS A 566 13.68 -7.65 -2.08
N LEU A 567 14.61 -8.26 -1.33
CA LEU A 567 15.92 -7.72 -0.96
C LEU A 567 16.98 -8.81 -1.10
N ASP A 568 18.21 -8.42 -1.43
CA ASP A 568 19.40 -9.25 -1.28
C ASP A 568 20.64 -8.37 -0.96
N VAL A 569 21.69 -8.95 -0.38
CA VAL A 569 22.94 -8.26 -0.01
C VAL A 569 24.15 -9.06 -0.47
N GLY A 570 24.94 -8.49 -1.37
CA GLY A 570 26.13 -9.12 -1.94
C GLY A 570 27.26 -9.33 -0.92
N SER A 571 28.17 -10.25 -1.21
CA SER A 571 29.35 -10.53 -0.37
C SER A 571 30.31 -9.34 -0.21
N ASP A 572 30.12 -8.31 -1.04
CA ASP A 572 30.78 -7.00 -1.13
C ASP A 572 30.04 -5.85 -0.41
N GLY A 573 28.83 -6.08 0.12
CA GLY A 573 28.03 -5.08 0.81
C GLY A 573 27.04 -4.29 -0.05
N ARG A 574 26.96 -4.57 -1.37
CA ARG A 574 25.93 -3.96 -2.23
C ARG A 574 24.55 -4.51 -1.87
N ILE A 575 23.62 -3.61 -1.55
CA ILE A 575 22.22 -3.94 -1.30
C ILE A 575 21.48 -3.91 -2.64
N ILE A 576 20.68 -4.91 -2.93
CA ILE A 576 19.79 -4.95 -4.09
C ILE A 576 18.34 -5.01 -3.59
N SER A 577 17.45 -4.24 -4.22
CA SER A 577 16.01 -4.30 -3.95
C SER A 577 15.20 -4.44 -5.23
N GLY A 578 14.04 -5.10 -5.16
CA GLY A 578 13.09 -5.21 -6.28
C GLY A 578 11.67 -4.81 -5.88
N SER A 579 11.00 -4.04 -6.74
CA SER A 579 9.73 -3.38 -6.44
C SER A 579 8.65 -3.66 -7.48
N TRP A 580 7.41 -3.40 -7.05
CA TRP A 580 6.23 -3.35 -7.91
C TRP A 580 6.23 -2.16 -8.88
N ASP A 581 7.16 -1.20 -8.73
CA ASP A 581 7.44 -0.17 -9.74
C ASP A 581 8.14 -0.69 -11.01
N SER A 582 8.32 -2.02 -11.12
CA SER A 582 8.97 -2.74 -12.24
C SER A 582 10.46 -2.44 -12.41
N THR A 583 11.09 -1.85 -11.39
CA THR A 583 12.55 -1.67 -11.30
C THR A 583 13.17 -2.50 -10.17
N ALA A 584 14.47 -2.70 -10.29
CA ALA A 584 15.32 -3.02 -9.15
C ALA A 584 16.29 -1.86 -8.89
N LYS A 585 16.87 -1.76 -7.69
CA LYS A 585 17.84 -0.71 -7.36
C LYS A 585 19.07 -1.31 -6.69
N ILE A 586 20.23 -0.73 -6.99
CA ILE A 586 21.50 -1.01 -6.33
C ILE A 586 21.77 0.13 -5.35
N TRP A 587 22.02 -0.20 -4.09
CA TRP A 587 22.41 0.73 -3.05
C TRP A 587 23.80 0.38 -2.52
N ILE A 588 24.61 1.38 -2.23
CA ILE A 588 25.98 1.25 -1.71
C ILE A 588 26.12 2.24 -0.57
N ASN A 589 26.66 1.80 0.58
CA ASN A 589 26.73 2.60 1.81
C ASN A 589 25.37 3.21 2.20
N PHE A 590 24.27 2.47 1.99
CA PHE A 590 22.88 2.91 2.22
C PHE A 590 22.39 4.07 1.31
N GLU A 591 23.16 4.46 0.29
CA GLU A 591 22.76 5.45 -0.73
C GLU A 591 22.39 4.81 -2.09
N LEU A 592 21.47 5.42 -2.84
CA LEU A 592 21.04 4.93 -4.16
C LEU A 592 22.16 5.08 -5.22
N HIS A 593 22.72 3.96 -5.68
CA HIS A 593 23.81 3.95 -6.66
C HIS A 593 23.31 4.00 -8.10
N CYS A 594 22.32 3.17 -8.45
CA CYS A 594 21.62 3.19 -9.74
C CYS A 594 20.27 2.44 -9.68
N THR A 595 19.37 2.75 -10.62
CA THR A 595 18.14 1.98 -10.86
C THR A 595 18.32 1.09 -12.09
N LEU A 596 17.93 -0.18 -11.96
CA LEU A 596 17.90 -1.20 -13.00
C LEU A 596 16.49 -1.28 -13.58
N SER A 597 16.33 -0.83 -14.81
CA SER A 597 15.03 -0.71 -15.48
C SER A 597 14.89 -1.66 -16.67
N GLY A 598 13.64 -1.96 -17.04
CA GLY A 598 13.31 -2.57 -18.33
C GLY A 598 12.42 -3.81 -18.25
N HIS A 599 12.16 -4.35 -17.05
CA HIS A 599 11.04 -5.28 -16.85
C HIS A 599 9.70 -4.57 -17.10
N GLU A 600 8.72 -5.32 -17.60
CA GLU A 600 7.38 -4.78 -17.92
C GLU A 600 6.40 -4.86 -16.74
N GLN A 601 6.79 -5.56 -15.66
CA GLN A 601 6.00 -5.76 -14.45
C GLN A 601 6.92 -5.87 -13.22
N ALA A 602 6.31 -5.86 -12.02
CA ALA A 602 6.95 -5.99 -10.72
C ALA A 602 8.15 -6.97 -10.67
N VAL A 603 9.27 -6.53 -10.08
CA VAL A 603 10.43 -7.37 -9.78
C VAL A 603 10.18 -8.07 -8.44
N TRP A 604 10.15 -9.41 -8.46
CA TRP A 604 9.73 -10.26 -7.35
C TRP A 604 10.87 -11.06 -6.70
N ALA A 605 12.01 -11.22 -7.39
CA ALA A 605 13.26 -11.61 -6.75
C ALA A 605 14.45 -10.86 -7.36
N VAL A 606 15.48 -10.68 -6.53
CA VAL A 606 16.78 -10.10 -6.90
C VAL A 606 17.88 -10.98 -6.30
N LEU A 607 19.05 -10.99 -6.94
CA LEU A 607 20.22 -11.74 -6.47
C LEU A 607 21.51 -11.00 -6.83
N ALA A 608 22.32 -10.68 -5.84
CA ALA A 608 23.59 -9.99 -5.93
C ALA A 608 24.72 -10.98 -6.25
N ILE A 609 25.66 -10.57 -7.11
CA ILE A 609 26.83 -11.38 -7.44
C ILE A 609 28.07 -10.49 -7.43
N SER A 610 29.00 -10.73 -6.50
CA SER A 610 30.22 -9.92 -6.34
C SER A 610 31.30 -10.25 -7.38
N ALA A 611 32.24 -9.32 -7.60
CA ALA A 611 33.38 -9.56 -8.50
C ALA A 611 34.24 -10.76 -8.08
N SER A 612 34.38 -10.99 -6.77
CA SER A 612 35.00 -12.17 -6.16
C SER A 612 34.30 -13.49 -6.50
N GLU A 613 33.06 -13.43 -6.94
CA GLU A 613 32.14 -14.57 -7.06
C GLU A 613 31.87 -14.92 -8.52
N ASN A 614 31.86 -13.93 -9.41
CA ASN A 614 31.70 -14.12 -10.86
C ASN A 614 32.93 -13.63 -11.63
N LYS A 615 34.02 -14.41 -11.60
CA LYS A 615 35.16 -14.30 -12.53
C LYS A 615 35.78 -12.88 -12.65
N GLY A 616 35.66 -12.05 -11.62
CA GLY A 616 36.14 -10.65 -11.60
C GLY A 616 35.11 -9.58 -11.99
N THR A 617 33.85 -9.94 -12.25
CA THR A 617 32.79 -9.04 -12.76
C THR A 617 31.59 -9.00 -11.82
N GLU A 618 31.30 -7.81 -11.27
CA GLU A 618 30.06 -7.57 -10.53
C GLU A 618 28.83 -7.76 -11.41
N ALA A 619 27.81 -8.43 -10.88
CA ALA A 619 26.52 -8.59 -11.54
C ALA A 619 25.34 -8.55 -10.57
N VAL A 620 24.14 -8.45 -11.14
CA VAL A 620 22.84 -8.54 -10.47
C VAL A 620 21.89 -9.32 -11.37
N LEU A 621 21.18 -10.29 -10.80
CA LEU A 621 20.04 -10.94 -11.44
C LEU A 621 18.73 -10.35 -10.90
N THR A 622 17.74 -10.16 -11.76
CA THR A 622 16.38 -9.72 -11.41
C THR A 622 15.34 -10.62 -12.07
N ALA A 623 14.31 -11.02 -11.33
CA ALA A 623 13.24 -11.90 -11.76
C ALA A 623 11.87 -11.23 -11.53
N SER A 624 10.94 -11.39 -12.47
CA SER A 624 9.73 -10.53 -12.55
C SER A 624 8.44 -11.29 -12.87
N ALA A 625 7.33 -10.62 -12.58
CA ALA A 625 6.01 -10.96 -13.09
C ALA A 625 5.90 -10.92 -14.64
N ASP A 626 6.82 -10.25 -15.35
CA ASP A 626 6.94 -10.32 -16.81
C ASP A 626 7.46 -11.68 -17.34
N LYS A 627 7.67 -12.65 -16.44
CA LYS A 627 8.13 -14.04 -16.68
C LYS A 627 9.58 -14.16 -17.14
N MET A 628 10.30 -13.04 -17.22
CA MET A 628 11.71 -13.00 -17.59
C MET A 628 12.59 -12.98 -16.35
N ILE A 629 13.83 -13.40 -16.54
CA ILE A 629 14.95 -13.11 -15.63
C ILE A 629 15.96 -12.29 -16.43
N ARG A 630 16.62 -11.31 -15.81
CA ARG A 630 17.60 -10.44 -16.48
C ARG A 630 18.90 -10.38 -15.69
N LEU A 631 20.02 -10.45 -16.40
CA LEU A 631 21.35 -10.20 -15.86
C LEU A 631 21.77 -8.77 -16.19
N PHE A 632 22.28 -8.06 -15.19
CA PHE A 632 22.94 -6.77 -15.33
C PHE A 632 24.39 -6.91 -14.86
N THR A 633 25.35 -6.36 -15.61
CA THR A 633 26.80 -6.56 -15.35
C THR A 633 27.56 -5.24 -15.34
N GLY A 634 28.45 -5.06 -14.37
CA GLY A 634 29.17 -3.82 -14.11
C GLY A 634 28.49 -2.93 -13.06
N SER A 635 29.15 -1.83 -12.67
CA SER A 635 28.77 -1.03 -11.49
C SER A 635 27.57 -0.10 -11.68
N LYS A 636 27.40 0.49 -12.87
CA LYS A 636 26.20 1.28 -13.27
C LYS A 636 25.67 0.84 -14.65
N PRO A 637 25.05 -0.36 -14.74
CA PRO A 637 24.54 -0.89 -16.00
C PRO A 637 23.25 -0.17 -16.42
N SER A 638 23.18 0.27 -17.67
CA SER A 638 22.03 1.00 -18.24
C SER A 638 20.98 0.11 -18.91
N SER A 639 21.29 -1.18 -19.08
CA SER A 639 20.41 -2.20 -19.66
C SER A 639 20.89 -3.60 -19.25
N ALA A 640 20.02 -4.61 -19.40
CA ALA A 640 20.38 -6.00 -19.15
C ALA A 640 21.36 -6.51 -20.23
N SER A 641 22.38 -7.26 -19.82
CA SER A 641 23.35 -7.92 -20.70
C SER A 641 22.87 -9.29 -21.18
N VAL A 642 22.08 -10.00 -20.36
CA VAL A 642 21.41 -11.27 -20.72
C VAL A 642 19.94 -11.22 -20.27
N THR A 643 19.06 -11.92 -20.98
CA THR A 643 17.64 -12.09 -20.60
C THR A 643 17.23 -13.54 -20.81
N PHE A 644 17.02 -14.25 -19.71
CA PHE A 644 16.67 -15.67 -19.69
C PHE A 644 15.17 -15.83 -19.97
N LYS A 645 14.83 -16.80 -20.82
CA LYS A 645 13.46 -17.05 -21.28
C LYS A 645 13.16 -18.54 -21.20
N GLY A 646 12.11 -18.92 -20.49
CA GLY A 646 11.70 -20.33 -20.43
C GLY A 646 10.60 -20.64 -19.42
N HIS A 647 10.52 -19.90 -18.31
CA HIS A 647 9.34 -19.97 -17.43
C HIS A 647 8.09 -19.48 -18.18
N THR A 648 6.98 -20.14 -17.91
CA THR A 648 5.68 -19.93 -18.56
C THR A 648 4.76 -19.03 -17.73
N GLN A 649 5.13 -18.76 -16.48
CA GLN A 649 4.44 -17.89 -15.52
C GLN A 649 5.46 -17.00 -14.77
N PRO A 650 5.01 -16.00 -13.97
CA PRO A 650 5.89 -15.16 -13.17
C PRO A 650 7.00 -15.90 -12.42
N VAL A 651 8.20 -15.32 -12.37
CA VAL A 651 9.33 -15.85 -11.60
C VAL A 651 9.36 -15.15 -10.24
N ARG A 652 9.45 -15.92 -9.16
CA ARG A 652 9.35 -15.44 -7.77
C ARG A 652 10.59 -15.62 -6.92
N ALA A 653 11.46 -16.57 -7.28
CA ALA A 653 12.63 -16.91 -6.49
C ALA A 653 13.88 -16.99 -7.37
N LEU A 654 15.02 -16.61 -6.79
CA LEU A 654 16.36 -16.80 -7.32
C LEU A 654 17.22 -17.35 -6.18
N ALA A 655 18.10 -18.30 -6.48
CA ALA A 655 19.14 -18.76 -5.55
C ALA A 655 20.46 -18.98 -6.29
N ARG A 656 21.58 -18.64 -5.66
CA ARG A 656 22.91 -18.87 -6.21
C ARG A 656 23.41 -20.26 -5.85
N ILE A 657 24.16 -20.90 -6.75
CA ILE A 657 24.80 -22.20 -6.52
C ILE A 657 26.29 -21.96 -6.18
N PRO A 658 26.74 -22.08 -4.91
CA PRO A 658 28.09 -21.62 -4.53
C PRO A 658 29.24 -22.37 -5.23
N GLU A 659 29.08 -23.68 -5.43
CA GLU A 659 30.08 -24.54 -6.11
C GLU A 659 30.11 -24.32 -7.64
N HIS A 660 29.06 -23.70 -8.20
CA HIS A 660 28.92 -23.39 -9.62
C HIS A 660 28.69 -21.88 -9.80
N PRO A 661 29.75 -21.05 -9.67
CA PRO A 661 29.64 -19.58 -9.64
C PRO A 661 29.09 -18.94 -10.92
N ASP A 662 29.05 -19.68 -12.02
CA ASP A 662 28.42 -19.32 -13.29
C ASP A 662 27.01 -19.91 -13.47
N MET A 663 26.38 -20.42 -12.41
CA MET A 663 25.02 -20.95 -12.41
C MET A 663 24.14 -20.39 -11.28
N PHE A 664 22.83 -20.38 -11.53
CA PHE A 664 21.80 -20.02 -10.55
C PHE A 664 20.53 -20.85 -10.75
N ALA A 665 19.71 -20.95 -9.71
CA ALA A 665 18.38 -21.55 -9.72
C ALA A 665 17.29 -20.47 -9.72
N SER A 666 16.14 -20.74 -10.35
CA SER A 666 14.95 -19.87 -10.31
C SER A 666 13.65 -20.64 -10.08
N GLY A 667 12.74 -20.09 -9.28
CA GLY A 667 11.43 -20.69 -8.96
C GLY A 667 10.27 -19.84 -9.46
N SER A 668 9.18 -20.48 -9.92
CA SER A 668 8.09 -19.80 -10.63
C SER A 668 6.68 -20.23 -10.18
N ASN A 669 5.71 -19.38 -10.53
CA ASN A 669 4.27 -19.69 -10.52
C ASN A 669 3.85 -20.81 -11.50
N ASP A 670 4.76 -21.38 -12.30
CA ASP A 670 4.47 -22.59 -13.11
C ASP A 670 4.83 -23.90 -12.40
N GLY A 671 5.29 -23.85 -11.14
CA GLY A 671 5.63 -25.02 -10.34
C GLY A 671 7.00 -25.65 -10.66
N SER A 672 7.69 -25.12 -11.68
CA SER A 672 9.06 -25.53 -12.01
C SER A 672 10.12 -24.76 -11.23
N ILE A 673 11.24 -25.44 -10.98
CA ILE A 673 12.50 -24.84 -10.55
C ILE A 673 13.51 -25.06 -11.67
N ARG A 674 14.16 -24.02 -12.17
CA ARG A 674 15.07 -24.12 -13.32
C ARG A 674 16.50 -23.73 -12.95
N LEU A 675 17.46 -24.50 -13.43
CA LEU A 675 18.88 -24.20 -13.32
C LEU A 675 19.35 -23.56 -14.62
N TRP A 676 20.12 -22.48 -14.52
CA TRP A 676 20.63 -21.70 -15.66
C TRP A 676 22.14 -21.50 -15.53
N ASN A 677 22.83 -21.32 -16.65
CA ASN A 677 24.13 -20.64 -16.66
C ASN A 677 23.93 -19.11 -16.75
N LEU A 678 24.97 -18.31 -16.54
CA LEU A 678 24.91 -16.85 -16.70
C LEU A 678 24.87 -16.40 -18.17
N GLU A 679 25.28 -17.26 -19.11
CA GLU A 679 25.31 -16.99 -20.55
C GLU A 679 23.91 -16.97 -21.22
N GLY A 680 22.92 -17.68 -20.67
CA GLY A 680 21.53 -17.66 -21.14
C GLY A 680 20.81 -19.01 -21.23
N ASP A 681 21.54 -20.12 -21.07
CA ASP A 681 21.04 -21.48 -21.30
C ASP A 681 20.35 -22.06 -20.05
N ALA A 682 19.22 -22.74 -20.25
CA ALA A 682 18.62 -23.60 -19.24
C ALA A 682 19.38 -24.93 -19.20
N ILE A 683 19.95 -25.26 -18.03
CA ILE A 683 20.76 -26.46 -17.79
C ILE A 683 19.88 -27.63 -17.32
N ALA A 684 18.90 -27.35 -16.46
CA ALA A 684 17.96 -28.35 -15.94
C ALA A 684 16.60 -27.74 -15.59
N ASP A 685 15.58 -28.58 -15.51
CA ASP A 685 14.22 -28.26 -15.06
C ASP A 685 13.81 -29.31 -14.02
N LEU A 686 13.65 -28.87 -12.77
CA LEU A 686 13.29 -29.67 -11.60
C LEU A 686 11.80 -29.46 -11.32
N GLY A 687 10.96 -30.33 -11.90
CA GLY A 687 9.53 -30.36 -11.67
C GLY A 687 9.16 -31.17 -10.43
N GLY A 688 8.26 -30.66 -9.59
CA GLY A 688 7.72 -31.43 -8.46
C GLY A 688 7.08 -30.65 -7.31
N HIS A 689 6.85 -29.34 -7.44
CA HIS A 689 5.81 -28.64 -6.68
C HIS A 689 4.51 -28.65 -7.48
N ASP A 690 3.38 -28.90 -6.81
CA ASP A 690 2.04 -28.94 -7.44
C ASP A 690 1.41 -27.53 -7.61
N SER A 691 2.14 -26.48 -7.22
CA SER A 691 1.68 -25.08 -7.17
C SER A 691 2.89 -24.12 -7.16
N PHE A 692 2.65 -22.83 -6.94
CA PHE A 692 3.67 -21.78 -7.02
C PHE A 692 4.88 -22.02 -6.10
N VAL A 693 6.10 -21.88 -6.63
CA VAL A 693 7.34 -21.83 -5.84
C VAL A 693 7.60 -20.38 -5.42
N TYR A 694 7.65 -20.11 -4.12
CA TYR A 694 7.82 -18.75 -3.57
C TYR A 694 9.27 -18.40 -3.26
N SER A 695 10.06 -19.37 -2.82
CA SER A 695 11.41 -19.13 -2.28
C SER A 695 12.34 -20.31 -2.58
N LEU A 696 13.62 -19.99 -2.78
CA LEU A 696 14.73 -20.91 -2.96
C LEU A 696 15.90 -20.46 -2.08
N ASP A 697 16.68 -21.41 -1.55
CA ASP A 697 17.98 -21.17 -0.89
C ASP A 697 18.85 -22.44 -1.03
N VAL A 698 20.14 -22.42 -0.68
CA VAL A 698 21.06 -23.56 -0.84
C VAL A 698 21.73 -23.94 0.48
N LEU A 699 21.72 -25.23 0.83
CA LEU A 699 22.35 -25.73 2.05
C LEU A 699 23.89 -25.60 2.00
N PRO A 700 24.52 -24.83 2.91
CA PRO A 700 25.95 -24.47 2.79
C PRO A 700 26.92 -25.62 3.10
N ASP A 701 26.43 -26.76 3.59
CA ASP A 701 27.24 -27.93 3.97
C ASP A 701 27.15 -29.09 2.96
N SER A 702 26.28 -28.98 1.95
CA SER A 702 25.96 -30.06 1.01
C SER A 702 25.64 -29.58 -0.41
N GLY A 703 25.38 -28.29 -0.63
CA GLY A 703 24.97 -27.73 -1.92
C GLY A 703 23.54 -28.08 -2.32
N ASP A 704 22.85 -28.93 -1.53
CA ASP A 704 21.48 -29.37 -1.78
C ASP A 704 20.53 -28.14 -1.79
N LEU A 705 19.71 -28.01 -2.83
CA LEU A 705 18.81 -26.87 -3.05
C LEU A 705 17.54 -27.03 -2.19
N LEU A 706 17.10 -25.93 -1.59
CA LEU A 706 15.84 -25.82 -0.84
C LEU A 706 14.79 -25.09 -1.66
N SER A 707 13.53 -25.45 -1.50
CA SER A 707 12.41 -24.70 -2.06
C SER A 707 11.17 -24.72 -1.17
N GLY A 708 10.43 -23.60 -1.14
CA GLY A 708 9.14 -23.46 -0.45
C GLY A 708 8.03 -23.04 -1.40
N GLY A 709 6.82 -23.57 -1.23
CA GLY A 709 5.71 -23.31 -2.15
C GLY A 709 4.29 -23.28 -1.55
N GLU A 710 3.35 -22.89 -2.41
CA GLU A 710 1.88 -22.89 -2.22
C GLU A 710 1.28 -24.31 -2.14
N ASP A 711 2.07 -25.35 -2.41
CA ASP A 711 1.69 -26.76 -2.23
C ASP A 711 1.89 -27.26 -0.78
N ARG A 712 2.17 -26.34 0.17
CA ARG A 712 2.43 -26.58 1.60
C ARG A 712 3.74 -27.31 1.90
N ASN A 713 4.64 -27.41 0.92
CA ASN A 713 5.87 -28.19 1.05
C ASN A 713 7.11 -27.30 1.13
N VAL A 714 8.02 -27.68 2.03
CA VAL A 714 9.46 -27.49 1.82
C VAL A 714 9.98 -28.71 1.07
N LYS A 715 10.78 -28.53 0.02
CA LYS A 715 11.46 -29.62 -0.70
C LYS A 715 12.97 -29.43 -0.66
N VAL A 716 13.68 -30.56 -0.61
CA VAL A 716 15.14 -30.63 -0.61
C VAL A 716 15.57 -31.43 -1.83
N TRP A 717 16.38 -30.82 -2.69
CA TRP A 717 16.81 -31.36 -3.98
C TRP A 717 18.32 -31.60 -3.98
N SER A 718 18.73 -32.68 -4.60
CA SER A 718 20.12 -33.13 -4.67
C SER A 718 20.99 -32.19 -5.50
N ALA A 719 22.13 -31.76 -4.95
CA ALA A 719 23.12 -30.99 -5.69
C ALA A 719 23.77 -31.76 -6.86
N ASP A 720 23.93 -33.08 -6.68
CA ASP A 720 24.72 -33.93 -7.59
C ASP A 720 23.96 -34.31 -8.88
N ASP A 721 22.64 -34.50 -8.79
CA ASP A 721 21.79 -35.04 -9.87
C ASP A 721 20.40 -34.39 -9.98
N GLY A 722 20.04 -33.44 -9.11
CA GLY A 722 18.76 -32.74 -9.12
C GLY A 722 17.57 -33.54 -8.54
N GLU A 723 17.78 -34.77 -8.09
CA GLU A 723 16.72 -35.64 -7.58
C GLU A 723 16.09 -35.11 -6.28
N LEU A 724 14.79 -35.38 -6.09
CA LEU A 724 14.03 -34.94 -4.92
C LEU A 724 14.37 -35.82 -3.70
N LEU A 725 15.25 -35.33 -2.82
CA LEU A 725 15.73 -36.05 -1.63
C LEU A 725 14.66 -36.13 -0.53
N GLN A 726 13.89 -35.06 -0.32
CA GLN A 726 12.84 -35.02 0.69
C GLN A 726 11.75 -33.99 0.35
N THR A 727 10.50 -34.32 0.69
CA THR A 727 9.40 -33.36 0.86
C THR A 727 9.03 -33.30 2.35
N ILE A 728 8.84 -32.09 2.88
CA ILE A 728 8.42 -31.80 4.25
C ILE A 728 7.14 -30.95 4.15
N THR A 729 5.99 -31.55 4.43
CA THR A 729 4.71 -30.83 4.43
C THR A 729 4.53 -30.08 5.76
N VAL A 730 4.18 -28.80 5.70
CA VAL A 730 3.85 -27.99 6.90
C VAL A 730 2.33 -27.87 7.10
N PRO A 731 1.84 -27.72 8.34
CA PRO A 731 0.42 -27.56 8.63
C PRO A 731 -0.07 -26.12 8.40
N ALA A 732 0.24 -25.55 7.24
CA ALA A 732 -0.16 -24.21 6.79
C ALA A 732 -0.78 -24.28 5.37
N VAL A 733 -1.03 -23.14 4.72
CA VAL A 733 -1.47 -23.07 3.30
C VAL A 733 -0.30 -22.84 2.36
N SER A 734 0.67 -22.01 2.75
CA SER A 734 1.82 -21.64 1.92
C SER A 734 3.11 -21.63 2.74
N VAL A 735 4.22 -22.10 2.15
CA VAL A 735 5.58 -21.77 2.63
C VAL A 735 6.08 -20.60 1.80
N TRP A 736 6.05 -19.39 2.37
CA TRP A 736 6.44 -18.17 1.68
C TRP A 736 7.95 -18.03 1.53
N SER A 737 8.72 -18.49 2.52
CA SER A 737 10.18 -18.32 2.57
C SER A 737 10.86 -19.52 3.20
N VAL A 738 11.98 -19.95 2.61
CA VAL A 738 12.93 -20.89 3.21
C VAL A 738 14.28 -20.19 3.37
N SER A 739 15.05 -20.56 4.40
CA SER A 739 16.45 -20.17 4.53
C SER A 739 17.29 -21.27 5.18
N ALA A 740 18.51 -21.48 4.66
CA ALA A 740 19.48 -22.42 5.18
C ALA A 740 20.30 -21.80 6.33
N LEU A 741 20.36 -22.47 7.47
CA LEU A 741 21.22 -22.06 8.57
C LEU A 741 22.66 -22.53 8.33
N PRO A 742 23.71 -21.80 8.80
CA PRO A 742 25.11 -22.20 8.66
C PRO A 742 25.53 -23.50 9.37
N ASN A 743 24.61 -24.20 10.04
CA ASN A 743 24.79 -25.54 10.63
C ASN A 743 24.04 -26.65 9.86
N GLY A 744 23.46 -26.35 8.69
CA GLY A 744 22.70 -27.30 7.88
C GLY A 744 21.24 -27.52 8.32
N ASP A 745 20.73 -26.76 9.30
CA ASP A 745 19.29 -26.69 9.62
C ASP A 745 18.54 -25.83 8.57
N ILE A 746 17.22 -25.94 8.49
CA ILE A 746 16.35 -25.17 7.57
C ILE A 746 15.33 -24.36 8.39
N ALA A 747 15.18 -23.07 8.11
CA ALA A 747 14.05 -22.26 8.58
C ALA A 747 12.98 -22.13 7.47
N ALA A 748 11.70 -22.20 7.82
CA ALA A 748 10.57 -22.10 6.88
C ALA A 748 9.46 -21.18 7.41
N GLY A 749 9.32 -20.01 6.79
CA GLY A 749 8.27 -19.03 7.06
C GLY A 749 6.95 -19.42 6.39
N SER A 750 5.88 -19.54 7.18
CA SER A 750 4.60 -20.12 6.75
C SER A 750 3.44 -19.10 6.81
N SER A 751 2.37 -19.39 6.05
CA SER A 751 1.17 -18.53 5.94
C SER A 751 0.34 -18.40 7.23
N ASP A 752 0.60 -19.24 8.23
CA ASP A 752 -0.08 -19.28 9.53
C ASP A 752 0.60 -18.39 10.59
N GLY A 753 1.56 -17.55 10.19
CA GLY A 753 2.32 -16.69 11.09
C GLY A 753 3.38 -17.42 11.93
N ILE A 754 3.63 -18.70 11.62
CA ILE A 754 4.60 -19.53 12.33
C ILE A 754 5.84 -19.74 11.45
N LEU A 755 7.00 -19.59 12.08
CA LEU A 755 8.30 -19.93 11.49
C LEU A 755 8.74 -21.28 12.07
N ARG A 756 9.15 -22.23 11.22
CA ARG A 756 9.49 -23.60 11.64
C ARG A 756 10.94 -23.93 11.32
N VAL A 757 11.65 -24.51 12.29
CA VAL A 757 13.05 -24.94 12.10
C VAL A 757 13.08 -26.45 11.96
N PHE A 758 13.73 -26.96 10.93
CA PHE A 758 13.93 -28.39 10.67
C PHE A 758 15.42 -28.74 10.72
N THR A 759 15.75 -29.91 11.25
CA THR A 759 17.13 -30.41 11.36
C THR A 759 17.24 -31.87 10.96
N ARG A 760 18.43 -32.26 10.50
CA ARG A 760 18.85 -33.65 10.31
C ARG A 760 19.77 -34.17 11.43
N ASP A 761 20.09 -33.32 12.42
CA ASP A 761 20.92 -33.69 13.57
C ASP A 761 20.04 -34.19 14.73
N THR A 762 20.23 -35.45 15.12
CA THR A 762 19.52 -36.08 16.23
C THR A 762 19.63 -35.35 17.57
N ALA A 763 20.67 -34.54 17.77
CA ALA A 763 20.86 -33.74 18.99
C ALA A 763 20.05 -32.43 19.01
N ARG A 764 19.47 -32.01 17.88
CA ARG A 764 18.64 -30.79 17.76
C ARG A 764 17.17 -31.08 17.42
N LEU A 765 16.73 -32.34 17.43
CA LEU A 765 15.33 -32.70 17.24
C LEU A 765 14.46 -32.12 18.36
N ALA A 766 13.26 -31.66 18.00
CA ALA A 766 12.21 -31.31 18.96
C ALA A 766 11.84 -32.53 19.83
N SER A 767 11.14 -32.30 20.94
CA SER A 767 10.69 -33.40 21.79
C SER A 767 9.74 -34.35 21.03
N GLU A 768 9.66 -35.60 21.50
CA GLU A 768 8.76 -36.61 20.93
C GLU A 768 7.28 -36.13 20.95
N GLU A 769 6.90 -35.34 21.95
CA GLU A 769 5.57 -34.71 22.04
C GLU A 769 5.37 -33.63 20.96
N GLU A 770 6.35 -32.74 20.74
CA GLU A 770 6.30 -31.74 19.67
C GLU A 770 6.28 -32.36 18.27
N LEU A 771 7.05 -33.44 18.06
CA LEU A 771 7.06 -34.20 16.81
C LEU A 771 5.69 -34.86 16.56
N GLN A 772 5.12 -35.53 17.56
CA GLN A 772 3.79 -36.14 17.44
C GLN A 772 2.69 -35.09 17.24
N ASN A 773 2.78 -33.92 17.90
CA ASN A 773 1.84 -32.81 17.70
C ASN A 773 1.96 -32.20 16.28
N PHE A 774 3.17 -32.11 15.73
CA PHE A 774 3.38 -31.67 14.35
C PHE A 774 2.82 -32.68 13.33
N ASP A 775 3.16 -33.96 13.46
CA ASP A 775 2.66 -35.03 12.59
C ASP A 775 1.13 -35.16 12.67
N ALA A 776 0.54 -35.00 13.87
CA ALA A 776 -0.90 -34.95 14.07
C ALA A 776 -1.54 -33.71 13.43
N SER A 777 -0.89 -32.54 13.49
CA SER A 777 -1.36 -31.31 12.84
C SER A 777 -1.40 -31.47 11.32
N VAL A 778 -0.32 -31.95 10.71
CA VAL A 778 -0.24 -32.25 9.27
C VAL A 778 -1.29 -33.31 8.87
N SER A 779 -1.44 -34.36 9.67
CA SER A 779 -2.46 -35.40 9.44
C SER A 779 -3.89 -34.86 9.53
N SER A 780 -4.19 -33.95 10.47
CA SER A 780 -5.53 -33.39 10.64
C SER A 780 -6.00 -32.60 9.41
N ILE A 781 -5.08 -31.91 8.75
CA ILE A 781 -5.32 -31.14 7.52
C ILE A 781 -5.51 -32.05 6.29
N ALA A 782 -5.09 -33.32 6.36
CA ALA A 782 -5.32 -34.31 5.32
C ALA A 782 -6.67 -35.07 5.47
N ILE A 783 -7.33 -35.00 6.62
CA ILE A 783 -8.53 -35.83 6.92
C ILE A 783 -9.81 -35.00 6.81
N ASN A 784 -10.38 -34.95 5.59
CA ASN A 784 -11.85 -34.83 5.45
C ASN A 784 -12.44 -35.52 4.20
N SER A 785 -11.93 -36.70 3.86
CA SER A 785 -12.49 -37.59 2.82
C SER A 785 -13.36 -38.72 3.38
N ALA A 786 -13.62 -38.71 4.69
CA ALA A 786 -14.13 -39.86 5.45
C ALA A 786 -15.67 -39.96 5.52
N SER A 787 -16.39 -39.68 4.43
CA SER A 787 -17.83 -39.96 4.35
C SER A 787 -18.29 -40.47 2.98
N VAL A 788 -19.25 -41.40 3.01
CA VAL A 788 -19.92 -42.09 1.88
C VAL A 788 -19.15 -43.25 1.20
N GLY A 789 -19.59 -44.49 1.47
CA GLY A 789 -19.59 -45.59 0.47
C GLY A 789 -18.86 -46.90 0.82
N ASP A 790 -19.54 -47.84 1.49
CA ASP A 790 -19.03 -49.20 1.73
C ASP A 790 -18.96 -50.07 0.46
N VAL A 791 -17.91 -50.91 0.35
CA VAL A 791 -17.84 -52.05 -0.58
C VAL A 791 -17.44 -53.32 0.19
N LYS A 792 -18.17 -54.43 -0.03
CA LYS A 792 -18.00 -55.67 0.75
C LYS A 792 -16.93 -56.58 0.14
N LYS A 793 -15.89 -56.89 0.91
CA LYS A 793 -14.80 -57.83 0.54
C LYS A 793 -15.26 -59.28 0.24
N GLN A 794 -16.55 -59.57 0.45
CA GLN A 794 -17.15 -60.89 0.23
C GLN A 794 -17.51 -61.16 -1.25
N ASP A 795 -17.67 -60.10 -2.05
CA ASP A 795 -18.16 -60.18 -3.43
C ASP A 795 -17.01 -60.17 -4.48
N LEU A 796 -15.74 -60.24 -4.04
CA LEU A 796 -14.56 -60.23 -4.91
C LEU A 796 -14.17 -61.64 -5.39
N PRO A 797 -13.82 -61.82 -6.68
CA PRO A 797 -13.47 -63.13 -7.23
C PRO A 797 -12.05 -63.57 -6.84
N GLU A 798 -11.84 -64.88 -6.75
CA GLU A 798 -10.54 -65.49 -6.43
C GLU A 798 -9.52 -65.34 -7.58
N ALA A 799 -8.29 -64.93 -7.26
CA ALA A 799 -7.23 -64.62 -8.20
C ALA A 799 -6.85 -65.80 -9.11
N SER A 800 -6.92 -67.03 -8.56
CA SER A 800 -6.59 -68.26 -9.27
C SER A 800 -7.53 -68.59 -10.43
N GLU A 801 -8.72 -67.97 -10.48
CA GLU A 801 -9.70 -68.11 -11.56
C GLU A 801 -9.78 -66.84 -12.41
N ALA A 802 -9.94 -65.67 -11.78
CA ALA A 802 -10.17 -64.40 -12.49
C ALA A 802 -8.99 -63.98 -13.40
N LEU A 803 -7.74 -64.23 -13.00
CA LEU A 803 -6.55 -63.89 -13.79
C LEU A 803 -6.29 -64.85 -14.97
N ARG A 804 -7.07 -65.93 -15.12
CA ARG A 804 -6.95 -66.85 -16.27
C ARG A 804 -7.68 -66.35 -17.51
N ALA A 805 -8.70 -65.51 -17.36
CA ALA A 805 -9.40 -64.90 -18.48
C ALA A 805 -8.57 -63.72 -19.03
N PRO A 806 -8.29 -63.64 -20.34
CA PRO A 806 -7.59 -62.49 -20.89
C PRO A 806 -8.42 -61.21 -20.75
N GLY A 807 -7.74 -60.10 -20.46
CA GLY A 807 -8.37 -58.78 -20.36
C GLY A 807 -8.92 -58.30 -21.70
N ARG A 808 -9.99 -57.49 -21.64
CA ARG A 808 -10.76 -57.06 -22.82
C ARG A 808 -10.22 -55.79 -23.48
N LYS A 809 -9.34 -55.05 -22.80
CA LYS A 809 -8.66 -53.83 -23.28
C LYS A 809 -7.39 -53.54 -22.47
N GLU A 810 -6.42 -52.86 -23.09
CA GLU A 810 -5.24 -52.30 -22.41
C GLU A 810 -5.67 -51.47 -21.18
N GLY A 811 -4.93 -51.58 -20.08
CA GLY A 811 -5.18 -50.80 -18.87
C GLY A 811 -6.42 -51.23 -18.08
N GLN A 812 -7.16 -52.27 -18.50
CA GLN A 812 -8.22 -52.84 -17.66
C GLN A 812 -7.62 -53.32 -16.33
N VAL A 813 -8.16 -52.85 -15.20
CA VAL A 813 -7.80 -53.32 -13.86
C VAL A 813 -8.88 -54.26 -13.33
N ILE A 814 -8.49 -55.31 -12.62
CA ILE A 814 -9.38 -56.09 -11.76
C ILE A 814 -8.81 -56.18 -10.34
N MET A 815 -9.69 -56.23 -9.34
CA MET A 815 -9.34 -56.59 -7.97
C MET A 815 -9.71 -58.06 -7.74
N VAL A 816 -8.79 -58.81 -7.14
CA VAL A 816 -8.93 -60.25 -6.93
C VAL A 816 -8.51 -60.62 -5.51
N LYS A 817 -9.18 -61.60 -4.92
CA LYS A 817 -8.84 -62.13 -3.60
C LYS A 817 -7.80 -63.25 -3.73
N THR A 818 -6.77 -63.22 -2.90
CA THR A 818 -5.72 -64.24 -2.86
C THR A 818 -6.14 -65.41 -1.96
N SER A 819 -5.51 -66.57 -2.14
CA SER A 819 -5.72 -67.74 -1.27
C SER A 819 -5.24 -67.53 0.18
N SER A 820 -4.47 -66.46 0.44
CA SER A 820 -4.10 -65.98 1.78
C SER A 820 -5.09 -64.97 2.37
N GLY A 821 -6.11 -64.54 1.61
CA GLY A 821 -7.17 -63.65 2.07
C GLY A 821 -6.92 -62.15 1.87
N SER A 822 -5.75 -61.76 1.36
CA SER A 822 -5.49 -60.38 0.91
C SER A 822 -6.18 -60.08 -0.42
N VAL A 823 -6.32 -58.80 -0.78
CA VAL A 823 -6.84 -58.36 -2.08
C VAL A 823 -5.67 -57.82 -2.89
N GLU A 824 -5.58 -58.16 -4.17
CA GLU A 824 -4.57 -57.64 -5.09
C GLU A 824 -5.23 -56.92 -6.27
N ALA A 825 -4.60 -55.85 -6.73
CA ALA A 825 -4.97 -55.15 -7.96
C ALA A 825 -4.07 -55.61 -9.10
N HIS A 826 -4.66 -56.01 -10.23
CA HIS A 826 -3.96 -56.49 -11.42
C HIS A 826 -4.43 -55.76 -12.67
N GLN A 827 -3.50 -55.32 -13.52
CA GLN A 827 -3.78 -54.59 -14.76
C GLN A 827 -3.42 -55.42 -15.99
N TRP A 828 -4.28 -55.40 -17.01
CA TRP A 828 -4.07 -56.08 -18.28
C TRP A 828 -3.18 -55.28 -19.23
N ARG A 829 -2.14 -55.94 -19.74
CA ARG A 829 -1.28 -55.45 -20.82
C ARG A 829 -1.56 -56.25 -22.10
N ASN A 830 -2.21 -55.64 -23.09
CA ASN A 830 -2.38 -56.18 -24.44
C ASN A 830 -1.03 -56.52 -25.09
N ALA A 831 -0.02 -55.68 -24.88
CA ALA A 831 1.33 -55.89 -25.43
C ALA A 831 2.03 -57.16 -24.90
N ALA A 832 1.67 -57.62 -23.71
CA ALA A 832 2.22 -58.83 -23.09
C ALA A 832 1.22 -60.01 -23.03
N GLN A 833 -0.05 -59.79 -23.43
CA GLN A 833 -1.18 -60.73 -23.25
C GLN A 833 -1.26 -61.31 -21.83
N SER A 834 -1.03 -60.46 -20.82
CA SER A 834 -0.90 -60.87 -19.41
C SER A 834 -1.52 -59.85 -18.46
N TRP A 835 -2.04 -60.35 -17.34
CA TRP A 835 -2.24 -59.54 -16.13
C TRP A 835 -0.90 -59.30 -15.42
N GLN A 836 -0.70 -58.09 -14.93
CA GLN A 836 0.47 -57.68 -14.14
C GLN A 836 -0.02 -57.18 -12.78
N LYS A 837 0.57 -57.67 -11.67
CA LYS A 837 0.26 -57.20 -10.31
C LYS A 837 0.67 -55.73 -10.19
N VAL A 838 -0.28 -54.86 -9.90
CA VAL A 838 -0.06 -53.42 -9.66
C VAL A 838 0.29 -53.18 -8.19
N GLY A 839 -0.33 -53.94 -7.29
CA GLY A 839 -0.06 -53.84 -5.85
C GLY A 839 -0.87 -54.85 -5.03
N GLU A 840 -0.55 -54.90 -3.74
CA GLU A 840 -1.35 -55.58 -2.72
C GLU A 840 -2.14 -54.54 -1.95
N VAL A 841 -3.45 -54.73 -1.87
CA VAL A 841 -4.39 -53.81 -1.20
C VAL A 841 -4.38 -54.14 0.28
N VAL A 842 -3.36 -53.62 0.96
CA VAL A 842 -3.43 -53.37 2.41
C VAL A 842 -4.56 -52.40 2.72
N ASP A 843 -5.14 -52.46 3.92
CA ASP A 843 -6.25 -51.58 4.34
C ASP A 843 -5.75 -50.15 4.62
N ALA A 844 -5.46 -49.42 3.54
CA ALA A 844 -5.19 -47.99 3.52
C ALA A 844 -6.49 -47.19 3.40
N VAL A 845 -6.57 -46.07 4.11
CA VAL A 845 -7.80 -45.25 4.21
C VAL A 845 -8.02 -44.43 2.94
N GLY A 846 -9.20 -44.59 2.32
CA GLY A 846 -9.73 -43.67 1.32
C GLY A 846 -9.31 -43.94 -0.13
N SER A 847 -10.22 -44.54 -0.90
CA SER A 847 -10.17 -44.46 -2.38
C SER A 847 -11.57 -44.28 -2.98
N GLY A 848 -12.06 -43.05 -2.94
CA GLY A 848 -12.96 -42.60 -4.01
C GLY A 848 -12.22 -42.74 -5.34
N ARG A 849 -12.92 -43.14 -6.42
CA ARG A 849 -12.29 -43.26 -7.74
C ARG A 849 -11.83 -41.90 -8.23
N LYS A 850 -10.52 -41.69 -8.36
CA LYS A 850 -9.99 -40.61 -9.18
C LYS A 850 -10.57 -40.72 -10.61
N GLN A 851 -10.89 -39.57 -11.17
CA GLN A 851 -11.50 -39.39 -12.47
C GLN A 851 -10.43 -38.95 -13.47
N LEU A 852 -10.27 -39.71 -14.55
CA LEU A 852 -9.27 -39.44 -15.57
C LEU A 852 -9.74 -38.30 -16.50
N TYR A 853 -9.04 -37.17 -16.51
CA TYR A 853 -9.31 -36.03 -17.40
C TYR A 853 -8.03 -35.58 -18.11
N LYS A 854 -8.12 -35.42 -19.43
CA LYS A 854 -7.01 -35.09 -20.37
C LYS A 854 -5.75 -35.99 -20.30
N GLY A 855 -5.71 -37.00 -19.44
CA GLY A 855 -4.59 -37.93 -19.27
C GLY A 855 -4.13 -38.09 -17.81
N GLU A 856 -4.63 -37.26 -16.91
CA GLU A 856 -4.24 -37.18 -15.50
C GLU A 856 -5.42 -37.57 -14.58
N GLU A 857 -5.11 -38.01 -13.37
CA GLU A 857 -6.08 -38.51 -12.40
C GLU A 857 -6.41 -37.46 -11.32
N TYR A 858 -7.68 -37.04 -11.26
CA TYR A 858 -8.16 -36.02 -10.31
C TYR A 858 -9.19 -36.60 -9.35
N ASP A 859 -9.17 -36.20 -8.07
CA ASP A 859 -10.18 -36.68 -7.08
C ASP A 859 -11.62 -36.32 -7.52
N TYR A 860 -11.79 -35.14 -8.13
CA TYR A 860 -13.05 -34.65 -8.68
C TYR A 860 -12.84 -34.12 -10.10
N VAL A 861 -13.81 -34.35 -10.98
CA VAL A 861 -13.96 -33.63 -12.26
C VAL A 861 -15.41 -33.19 -12.38
N PHE A 862 -15.67 -31.92 -12.08
CA PHE A 862 -17.02 -31.36 -12.05
C PHE A 862 -17.47 -30.88 -13.44
N ASP A 863 -18.79 -30.78 -13.64
CA ASP A 863 -19.43 -30.11 -14.78
C ASP A 863 -19.90 -28.71 -14.35
N VAL A 864 -19.49 -27.68 -15.09
CA VAL A 864 -19.75 -26.27 -14.77
C VAL A 864 -20.52 -25.58 -15.90
N ASP A 865 -21.79 -25.24 -15.65
CA ASP A 865 -22.67 -24.55 -16.61
C ASP A 865 -22.45 -23.02 -16.60
N VAL A 866 -21.42 -22.54 -17.30
CA VAL A 866 -21.03 -21.12 -17.27
C VAL A 866 -21.90 -20.21 -18.16
N LYS A 867 -22.65 -20.77 -19.12
CA LYS A 867 -23.51 -20.01 -20.06
C LYS A 867 -24.80 -20.76 -20.35
N GLU A 868 -25.93 -20.09 -20.14
CA GLU A 868 -27.27 -20.64 -20.43
C GLU A 868 -27.38 -21.12 -21.89
N GLY A 869 -27.66 -22.41 -22.09
CA GLY A 869 -27.73 -23.04 -23.41
C GLY A 869 -26.41 -23.49 -24.04
N SER A 870 -25.27 -23.40 -23.34
CA SER A 870 -23.99 -23.99 -23.76
C SER A 870 -23.74 -25.34 -23.07
N PRO A 871 -22.89 -26.24 -23.62
CA PRO A 871 -22.48 -27.46 -22.90
C PRO A 871 -21.68 -27.15 -21.63
N PRO A 872 -21.80 -27.96 -20.56
CA PRO A 872 -21.00 -27.79 -19.35
C PRO A 872 -19.50 -27.95 -19.63
N LEU A 873 -18.70 -27.15 -18.91
CA LEU A 873 -17.24 -27.17 -18.97
C LEU A 873 -16.67 -28.04 -17.83
N LYS A 874 -15.64 -28.83 -18.13
CA LYS A 874 -15.04 -29.78 -17.19
C LYS A 874 -13.98 -29.10 -16.31
N LEU A 875 -14.21 -29.10 -14.99
CA LEU A 875 -13.30 -28.55 -13.98
C LEU A 875 -12.66 -29.69 -13.17
N PRO A 876 -11.37 -30.01 -13.39
CA PRO A 876 -10.63 -31.00 -12.60
C PRO A 876 -10.10 -30.41 -11.28
N PHE A 877 -10.18 -31.16 -10.18
CA PHE A 877 -9.77 -30.72 -8.84
C PHE A 877 -9.30 -31.90 -7.99
N ASN A 878 -8.19 -31.75 -7.26
CA ASN A 878 -7.76 -32.68 -6.20
C ASN A 878 -7.97 -32.08 -4.81
N SER A 879 -8.26 -32.91 -3.80
CA SER A 879 -8.45 -32.50 -2.40
C SER A 879 -7.23 -31.82 -1.77
N THR A 880 -6.06 -31.93 -2.40
CA THR A 880 -4.81 -31.31 -1.97
C THR A 880 -4.59 -29.90 -2.53
N GLN A 881 -5.39 -29.45 -3.50
CA GLN A 881 -5.19 -28.19 -4.25
C GLN A 881 -6.01 -27.03 -3.68
N ASN A 882 -5.50 -25.80 -3.81
CA ASN A 882 -6.21 -24.58 -3.44
C ASN A 882 -7.38 -24.31 -4.43
N PRO A 883 -8.65 -24.21 -3.98
CA PRO A 883 -9.79 -23.93 -4.85
C PRO A 883 -9.65 -22.65 -5.67
N TYR A 884 -9.00 -21.60 -5.16
CA TYR A 884 -8.79 -20.34 -5.89
C TYR A 884 -7.85 -20.53 -7.08
N THR A 885 -6.74 -21.25 -6.91
CA THR A 885 -5.78 -21.54 -7.99
C THR A 885 -6.43 -22.40 -9.08
N VAL A 886 -7.21 -23.41 -8.69
CA VAL A 886 -7.92 -24.28 -9.65
C VAL A 886 -9.05 -23.53 -10.35
N ALA A 887 -9.82 -22.69 -9.66
CA ALA A 887 -10.82 -21.83 -10.27
C ALA A 887 -10.21 -20.81 -11.24
N GLN A 888 -9.14 -20.13 -10.84
CA GLN A 888 -8.43 -19.17 -11.70
C GLN A 888 -7.85 -19.85 -12.94
N LYS A 889 -7.26 -21.05 -12.79
CA LYS A 889 -6.80 -21.86 -13.92
C LYS A 889 -7.96 -22.30 -14.81
N PHE A 890 -9.07 -22.77 -14.25
CA PHE A 890 -10.26 -23.15 -15.02
C PHE A 890 -10.83 -21.97 -15.82
N LEU A 891 -10.91 -20.78 -15.24
CA LEU A 891 -11.37 -19.58 -15.96
C LEU A 891 -10.39 -19.20 -17.08
N THR A 892 -9.08 -19.25 -16.82
CA THR A 892 -8.02 -18.96 -17.80
C THR A 892 -8.05 -19.96 -18.96
N ASP A 893 -8.08 -21.26 -18.67
CA ASP A 893 -8.07 -22.36 -19.65
C ASP A 893 -9.33 -22.40 -20.55
N ASN A 894 -10.38 -21.65 -20.21
CA ASN A 894 -11.65 -21.59 -20.94
C ASN A 894 -12.05 -20.17 -21.40
N GLU A 895 -11.14 -19.19 -21.32
CA GLU A 895 -11.36 -17.78 -21.72
C GLU A 895 -12.57 -17.12 -21.03
N LEU A 896 -12.75 -17.38 -19.74
CA LEU A 896 -13.88 -16.90 -18.94
C LEU A 896 -13.53 -15.64 -18.11
N PRO A 897 -14.47 -14.71 -17.88
CA PRO A 897 -14.23 -13.51 -17.08
C PRO A 897 -13.73 -13.80 -15.65
N PRO A 898 -12.72 -13.06 -15.13
CA PRO A 898 -12.24 -13.21 -13.76
C PRO A 898 -13.32 -12.98 -12.68
N ASP A 899 -14.36 -12.20 -12.96
CA ASP A 899 -15.51 -11.95 -12.08
C ASP A 899 -16.20 -13.25 -11.60
N TYR A 900 -16.05 -14.36 -12.32
CA TYR A 900 -16.57 -15.69 -11.92
C TYR A 900 -15.70 -16.42 -10.89
N LEU A 901 -14.53 -15.91 -10.51
CA LEU A 901 -13.56 -16.61 -9.62
C LEU A 901 -14.24 -17.06 -8.32
N ASP A 902 -14.85 -16.12 -7.63
CA ASP A 902 -15.61 -16.31 -6.40
C ASP A 902 -16.78 -17.31 -6.52
N GLU A 903 -17.39 -17.43 -7.70
CA GLU A 903 -18.50 -18.34 -7.96
C GLU A 903 -18.00 -19.75 -8.24
N VAL A 904 -16.94 -19.89 -9.03
CA VAL A 904 -16.28 -21.16 -9.32
C VAL A 904 -15.60 -21.73 -8.06
N VAL A 905 -14.99 -20.89 -7.21
CA VAL A 905 -14.44 -21.32 -5.90
C VAL A 905 -15.55 -21.87 -5.01
N ARG A 906 -16.62 -21.10 -4.79
CA ARG A 906 -17.77 -21.56 -3.98
C ARG A 906 -18.45 -22.79 -4.57
N PHE A 907 -18.37 -22.99 -5.88
CA PHE A 907 -18.82 -24.20 -6.55
C PHE A 907 -17.89 -25.39 -6.26
N ILE A 908 -16.56 -25.23 -6.31
CA ILE A 908 -15.60 -26.28 -5.91
C ILE A 908 -15.84 -26.68 -4.45
N GLU A 909 -15.77 -25.73 -3.52
CA GLU A 909 -15.92 -25.95 -2.07
C GLU A 909 -17.22 -26.68 -1.71
N ARG A 910 -18.32 -26.33 -2.40
CA ARG A 910 -19.64 -26.91 -2.18
C ARG A 910 -19.76 -28.35 -2.69
N ASN A 911 -19.01 -28.72 -3.73
CA ASN A 911 -19.11 -30.02 -4.37
C ASN A 911 -17.94 -30.97 -4.00
N SER A 912 -16.83 -30.47 -3.45
CA SER A 912 -15.76 -31.30 -2.89
C SER A 912 -16.11 -31.88 -1.52
N GLY A 913 -16.88 -31.13 -0.71
CA GLY A 913 -17.13 -31.43 0.70
C GLY A 913 -16.33 -30.48 1.60
N ALA A 914 -16.96 -30.00 2.67
CA ALA A 914 -16.47 -28.86 3.44
C ALA A 914 -15.30 -29.22 4.37
N VAL A 915 -14.08 -28.82 4.01
CA VAL A 915 -12.95 -28.80 4.95
C VAL A 915 -13.07 -27.56 5.84
N SER A 916 -13.69 -27.70 7.00
CA SER A 916 -13.62 -26.68 8.06
C SER A 916 -12.25 -26.72 8.73
N LEU A 917 -11.29 -26.01 8.15
CA LEU A 917 -10.06 -25.60 8.87
C LEU A 917 -10.46 -24.80 10.11
N GLY A 918 -9.73 -24.99 11.22
CA GLY A 918 -10.08 -24.43 12.53
C GLY A 918 -10.10 -22.90 12.55
N ASN A 919 -10.88 -22.33 13.49
CA ASN A 919 -11.15 -20.89 13.60
C ASN A 919 -9.92 -20.00 13.36
N SER A 920 -9.88 -19.39 12.18
CA SER A 920 -9.00 -18.31 11.76
C SER A 920 -9.73 -17.51 10.68
N ALA A 921 -9.31 -16.27 10.42
CA ALA A 921 -10.04 -15.39 9.49
C ALA A 921 -10.12 -16.00 8.07
N PRO A 922 -11.21 -15.75 7.31
CA PRO A 922 -11.32 -16.25 5.94
C PRO A 922 -10.16 -15.72 5.08
N ALA A 923 -9.55 -16.61 4.29
CA ALA A 923 -8.37 -16.27 3.49
C ALA A 923 -8.68 -15.13 2.51
N ALA A 924 -7.91 -14.05 2.58
CA ALA A 924 -8.10 -12.86 1.76
C ALA A 924 -7.73 -13.12 0.29
N ASN A 925 -8.47 -12.48 -0.63
CA ASN A 925 -8.24 -12.56 -2.07
C ASN A 925 -6.84 -11.98 -2.42
N PRO A 926 -5.91 -12.73 -3.04
CA PRO A 926 -4.54 -12.27 -3.28
C PRO A 926 -4.38 -11.10 -4.28
N TYR A 927 -5.46 -10.63 -4.91
CA TYR A 927 -5.43 -9.64 -6.00
C TYR A 927 -6.30 -8.39 -5.78
N ASN A 928 -6.87 -8.17 -4.59
CA ASN A 928 -7.51 -6.88 -4.26
C ASN A 928 -7.55 -6.62 -2.75
N ASP A 929 -6.85 -5.58 -2.28
CA ASP A 929 -6.86 -5.17 -0.87
C ASP A 929 -8.19 -4.49 -0.49
N SER A 930 -8.98 -5.11 0.39
CA SER A 930 -10.03 -4.46 1.23
C SER A 930 -10.76 -5.47 2.15
N ALA A 931 -10.01 -6.14 3.03
CA ALA A 931 -10.60 -6.93 4.13
C ALA A 931 -9.64 -6.98 5.33
N SER A 932 -9.99 -6.29 6.42
CA SER A 932 -9.21 -6.29 7.67
C SER A 932 -9.56 -7.48 8.57
N SER A 933 -8.56 -7.98 9.30
CA SER A 933 -8.72 -8.96 10.39
C SER A 933 -8.79 -8.25 11.74
N ALA A 934 -9.76 -8.62 12.58
CA ALA A 934 -10.12 -7.85 13.78
C ALA A 934 -9.35 -8.23 15.06
N PRO A 935 -9.01 -7.24 15.90
CA PRO A 935 -8.96 -7.35 17.36
C PRO A 935 -10.27 -6.79 18.01
N ASP A 936 -10.30 -6.64 19.34
CA ASP A 936 -11.52 -6.43 20.13
C ASP A 936 -12.34 -5.16 19.79
N SER A 937 -13.54 -5.39 19.26
CA SER A 937 -14.71 -4.48 19.19
C SER A 937 -14.43 -2.99 18.94
N GLU A 938 -13.70 -2.67 17.88
CA GLU A 938 -13.71 -1.33 17.29
C GLU A 938 -15.09 -1.01 16.67
N ALA A 939 -15.51 0.26 16.72
CA ALA A 939 -16.80 0.70 16.19
C ALA A 939 -16.82 0.62 14.65
N LEU A 940 -17.88 0.05 14.06
CA LEU A 940 -18.02 -0.05 12.60
C LEU A 940 -18.63 1.23 11.99
N LEU A 941 -19.06 2.16 12.86
CA LEU A 941 -19.67 3.43 12.50
C LEU A 941 -19.03 4.61 13.28
N PRO A 942 -18.80 5.77 12.64
CA PRO A 942 -19.11 6.10 11.25
C PRO A 942 -17.98 5.73 10.27
N HIS A 943 -18.34 5.15 9.13
CA HIS A 943 -17.43 4.80 8.04
C HIS A 943 -17.14 6.03 7.15
N LYS A 944 -15.92 6.58 7.23
CA LYS A 944 -15.54 7.85 6.57
C LYS A 944 -14.97 7.74 5.14
N THR A 945 -14.78 6.54 4.58
CA THR A 945 -14.05 6.35 3.31
C THR A 945 -14.99 6.05 2.13
N PRO A 946 -14.96 6.79 1.00
CA PRO A 946 -15.70 6.41 -0.21
C PRO A 946 -15.10 5.17 -0.91
N LEU A 947 -15.95 4.35 -1.55
CA LEU A 947 -15.54 3.16 -2.30
C LEU A 947 -15.65 3.38 -3.83
N THR A 948 -14.80 2.71 -4.61
CA THR A 948 -14.66 2.91 -6.07
C THR A 948 -14.68 1.59 -6.85
N PHE A 949 -14.71 1.68 -8.18
CA PHE A 949 -14.70 0.58 -9.15
C PHE A 949 -13.67 0.86 -10.25
N THR A 950 -12.38 0.68 -9.95
CA THR A 950 -11.23 1.04 -10.81
C THR A 950 -10.84 -0.03 -11.85
N SER A 951 -11.21 -1.30 -11.66
CA SER A 951 -10.73 -2.40 -12.51
C SER A 951 -11.31 -2.36 -13.93
N ALA A 952 -10.46 -2.32 -14.97
CA ALA A 952 -10.88 -2.44 -16.37
C ALA A 952 -9.76 -2.98 -17.28
N ASN A 953 -10.14 -3.69 -18.35
CA ASN A 953 -9.24 -4.01 -19.46
C ASN A 953 -9.39 -2.94 -20.55
N LEU A 954 -8.56 -1.89 -20.47
CA LEU A 954 -8.62 -0.74 -21.37
C LEU A 954 -8.34 -1.10 -22.84
N ALA A 955 -7.54 -2.14 -23.11
CA ALA A 955 -7.29 -2.61 -24.47
C ALA A 955 -8.55 -3.22 -25.08
N ALA A 956 -9.21 -4.15 -24.38
CA ALA A 956 -10.47 -4.76 -24.82
C ALA A 956 -11.60 -3.71 -24.95
N LEU A 957 -11.66 -2.75 -24.02
CA LEU A 957 -12.59 -1.63 -24.05
C LEU A 957 -12.41 -0.77 -25.31
N ARG A 958 -11.17 -0.38 -25.62
CA ARG A 958 -10.82 0.38 -26.84
C ARG A 958 -11.18 -0.41 -28.11
N THR A 959 -10.84 -1.70 -28.18
CA THR A 959 -11.21 -2.55 -29.32
C THR A 959 -12.74 -2.58 -29.51
N LYS A 960 -13.51 -2.62 -28.43
CA LYS A 960 -14.97 -2.63 -28.48
C LYS A 960 -15.57 -1.29 -28.92
N LEU A 961 -14.97 -0.16 -28.49
CA LEU A 961 -15.34 1.18 -28.95
C LEU A 961 -15.07 1.33 -30.46
N ILE A 962 -13.89 0.92 -30.95
CA ILE A 962 -13.55 1.01 -32.38
C ILE A 962 -14.53 0.18 -33.22
N ALA A 963 -14.79 -1.08 -32.85
CA ALA A 963 -15.72 -1.95 -33.58
C ALA A 963 -17.15 -1.36 -33.67
N PHE A 964 -17.67 -0.78 -32.58
CA PHE A 964 -18.97 -0.10 -32.61
C PHE A 964 -18.95 1.23 -33.37
N ASN A 965 -17.80 1.90 -33.45
CA ASN A 965 -17.64 3.07 -34.30
C ASN A 965 -17.67 2.69 -35.79
N ASP A 966 -17.05 1.57 -36.16
CA ASP A 966 -17.05 1.06 -37.53
C ASP A 966 -18.44 0.58 -37.98
N ASP A 967 -19.23 -0.02 -37.07
CA ASP A 967 -20.67 -0.26 -37.30
C ASP A 967 -21.42 1.06 -37.60
N LEU A 968 -21.19 2.11 -36.80
CA LEU A 968 -21.83 3.41 -36.95
C LEU A 968 -21.39 4.15 -38.23
N ARG A 969 -20.11 4.08 -38.59
CA ARG A 969 -19.57 4.57 -39.88
C ARG A 969 -20.22 3.85 -41.05
N THR A 970 -20.29 2.52 -41.00
CA THR A 970 -20.93 1.68 -42.02
C THR A 970 -22.41 2.02 -42.19
N ALA A 971 -23.12 2.28 -41.08
CA ALA A 971 -24.50 2.73 -41.08
C ALA A 971 -24.70 4.21 -41.51
N SER A 972 -23.63 4.93 -41.86
CA SER A 972 -23.64 6.38 -42.14
C SER A 972 -24.28 7.22 -41.02
N SER A 973 -24.05 6.81 -39.76
CA SER A 973 -24.69 7.41 -38.59
C SER A 973 -24.05 8.75 -38.20
N ALA A 974 -24.88 9.73 -37.85
CA ALA A 974 -24.43 11.01 -37.30
C ALA A 974 -23.72 10.92 -35.93
N TYR A 975 -23.70 9.73 -35.30
CA TYR A 975 -22.98 9.45 -34.06
C TYR A 975 -21.58 8.85 -34.27
N ALA A 976 -21.18 8.59 -35.52
CA ALA A 976 -19.86 8.06 -35.85
C ALA A 976 -18.77 9.11 -35.57
N LEU A 977 -17.68 8.67 -34.94
CA LEU A 977 -16.47 9.45 -34.68
C LEU A 977 -15.63 9.60 -35.95
N ASP A 978 -15.05 10.78 -36.16
CA ASP A 978 -14.03 11.01 -37.18
C ASP A 978 -12.65 10.45 -36.77
N ASP A 979 -11.66 10.47 -37.67
CA ASP A 979 -10.34 9.89 -37.38
C ASP A 979 -9.57 10.69 -36.31
N SER A 980 -9.78 12.01 -36.22
CA SER A 980 -9.19 12.82 -35.14
C SER A 980 -9.83 12.52 -33.79
N ASP A 981 -11.09 12.09 -33.75
CA ASP A 981 -11.74 11.61 -32.52
C ASP A 981 -11.20 10.24 -32.10
N LEU A 982 -10.85 9.37 -33.06
CA LEU A 982 -10.16 8.11 -32.76
C LEU A 982 -8.74 8.34 -32.23
N ASP A 983 -8.01 9.33 -32.74
CA ASP A 983 -6.71 9.75 -32.18
C ASP A 983 -6.84 10.28 -30.75
N LYS A 984 -7.90 11.06 -30.44
CA LYS A 984 -8.21 11.52 -29.06
C LYS A 984 -8.59 10.37 -28.15
N LEU A 985 -9.33 9.37 -28.66
CA LEU A 985 -9.67 8.16 -27.92
C LEU A 985 -8.44 7.28 -27.63
N GLU A 986 -7.52 7.15 -28.59
CA GLU A 986 -6.21 6.51 -28.38
C GLU A 986 -5.41 7.26 -27.32
N ASN A 987 -5.27 8.59 -27.43
CA ASN A 987 -4.56 9.39 -26.44
C ASN A 987 -5.11 9.18 -25.02
N LEU A 988 -6.43 9.27 -24.84
CA LEU A 988 -7.07 9.06 -23.55
C LEU A 988 -6.89 7.62 -23.03
N THR A 989 -7.15 6.60 -23.84
CA THR A 989 -7.07 5.20 -23.39
C THR A 989 -5.63 4.74 -23.14
N SER A 990 -4.67 5.21 -23.92
CA SER A 990 -3.24 5.01 -23.67
C SER A 990 -2.76 5.74 -22.41
N THR A 991 -3.23 6.97 -22.15
CA THR A 991 -2.90 7.67 -20.90
C THR A 991 -3.51 6.99 -19.68
N LEU A 992 -4.75 6.50 -19.75
CA LEU A 992 -5.38 5.73 -18.67
C LEU A 992 -4.69 4.38 -18.39
N GLN A 993 -4.02 3.77 -19.37
CA GLN A 993 -3.23 2.55 -19.16
C GLN A 993 -2.00 2.78 -18.26
N GLY A 994 -1.49 4.02 -18.17
CA GLY A 994 -0.42 4.40 -17.25
C GLY A 994 -0.88 4.66 -15.80
N THR A 995 -2.15 4.36 -15.47
CA THR A 995 -2.77 4.58 -14.15
C THR A 995 -2.43 5.93 -13.49
N PRO A 996 -2.64 7.08 -14.18
CA PRO A 996 -2.25 8.39 -13.68
C PRO A 996 -3.17 8.82 -12.53
N THR A 997 -2.64 9.46 -11.48
CA THR A 997 -3.47 9.95 -10.36
C THR A 997 -4.52 10.96 -10.85
N VAL A 998 -4.10 11.90 -11.70
CA VAL A 998 -4.95 12.93 -12.34
C VAL A 998 -4.66 12.94 -13.85
N LEU A 999 -5.68 13.18 -14.68
CA LEU A 999 -5.53 13.25 -16.14
C LEU A 999 -4.66 14.46 -16.57
N PRO A 1000 -3.54 14.24 -17.29
CA PRO A 1000 -2.79 15.31 -17.94
C PRO A 1000 -3.67 16.14 -18.88
N ALA A 1001 -3.38 17.44 -19.02
CA ALA A 1001 -4.26 18.40 -19.72
C ALA A 1001 -4.66 18.00 -21.16
N ASN A 1002 -3.80 17.32 -21.91
CA ASN A 1002 -4.11 16.79 -23.24
C ASN A 1002 -5.10 15.60 -23.19
N ALA A 1003 -4.96 14.71 -22.22
CA ALA A 1003 -5.91 13.61 -22.00
C ALA A 1003 -7.23 14.12 -21.41
N ALA A 1004 -7.21 15.13 -20.53
CA ALA A 1004 -8.40 15.79 -20.01
C ALA A 1004 -9.17 16.55 -21.11
N ALA A 1005 -8.48 17.24 -22.01
CA ALA A 1005 -9.09 17.86 -23.21
C ALA A 1005 -9.65 16.80 -24.17
N SER A 1006 -8.94 15.67 -24.34
CA SER A 1006 -9.43 14.54 -25.13
C SER A 1006 -10.70 13.93 -24.53
N ALA A 1007 -10.72 13.67 -23.21
CA ALA A 1007 -11.91 13.23 -22.47
C ALA A 1007 -13.08 14.21 -22.63
N SER A 1008 -12.83 15.50 -22.42
CA SER A 1008 -13.83 16.57 -22.55
C SER A 1008 -14.41 16.67 -23.98
N THR A 1009 -13.66 16.26 -25.00
CA THR A 1009 -14.13 16.21 -26.40
C THR A 1009 -14.86 14.91 -26.73
N ILE A 1010 -14.33 13.76 -26.29
CA ILE A 1010 -14.76 12.44 -26.76
C ILE A 1010 -15.91 11.87 -25.94
N VAL A 1011 -15.92 12.07 -24.61
CA VAL A 1011 -16.96 11.53 -23.72
C VAL A 1011 -18.35 12.11 -24.08
N PRO A 1012 -18.52 13.42 -24.32
CA PRO A 1012 -19.82 13.97 -24.73
C PRO A 1012 -20.29 13.51 -26.11
N LYS A 1013 -19.43 12.98 -26.98
CA LYS A 1013 -19.83 12.31 -28.24
C LYS A 1013 -20.26 10.87 -27.97
N LEU A 1014 -19.41 10.10 -27.29
CA LEU A 1014 -19.64 8.69 -26.96
C LEU A 1014 -20.91 8.45 -26.13
N LEU A 1015 -21.23 9.32 -25.17
CA LEU A 1015 -22.46 9.23 -24.36
C LEU A 1015 -23.76 9.48 -25.16
N GLN A 1016 -23.69 9.89 -26.43
CA GLN A 1016 -24.86 10.05 -27.31
C GLN A 1016 -25.16 8.81 -28.15
N TRP A 1017 -24.27 7.80 -28.16
CA TRP A 1017 -24.42 6.59 -28.96
C TRP A 1017 -25.74 5.83 -28.66
N PRO A 1018 -26.26 5.04 -29.63
CA PRO A 1018 -27.39 4.15 -29.42
C PRO A 1018 -27.26 3.26 -28.17
N VAL A 1019 -28.37 2.99 -27.49
CA VAL A 1019 -28.38 2.35 -26.15
C VAL A 1019 -27.70 0.98 -26.16
N ASP A 1020 -27.85 0.20 -27.23
CA ASP A 1020 -27.21 -1.10 -27.46
C ASP A 1020 -25.68 -1.02 -27.66
N LYS A 1021 -25.15 0.16 -27.98
CA LYS A 1021 -23.72 0.43 -28.20
C LYS A 1021 -23.09 1.33 -27.15
N ARG A 1022 -23.87 1.84 -26.17
CA ARG A 1022 -23.42 2.84 -25.20
C ARG A 1022 -22.62 2.28 -24.03
N PHE A 1023 -22.75 1.00 -23.69
CA PHE A 1023 -22.07 0.44 -22.51
C PHE A 1023 -20.54 0.68 -22.46
N PRO A 1024 -19.74 0.52 -23.53
CA PRO A 1024 -18.31 0.81 -23.46
C PRO A 1024 -18.01 2.33 -23.36
N ALA A 1025 -18.92 3.20 -23.79
CA ALA A 1025 -18.79 4.64 -23.55
C ALA A 1025 -18.91 4.96 -22.05
N ILE A 1026 -19.89 4.35 -21.37
CA ILE A 1026 -20.11 4.53 -19.93
C ILE A 1026 -18.98 3.87 -19.12
N ASP A 1027 -18.46 2.73 -19.59
CA ASP A 1027 -17.31 2.05 -18.97
C ASP A 1027 -16.00 2.86 -19.09
N LEU A 1028 -15.80 3.57 -20.21
CA LEU A 1028 -14.70 4.54 -20.33
C LEU A 1028 -14.89 5.72 -19.35
N VAL A 1029 -16.11 6.22 -19.19
CA VAL A 1029 -16.42 7.27 -18.19
C VAL A 1029 -16.16 6.78 -16.77
N ARG A 1030 -16.52 5.54 -16.43
CA ARG A 1030 -16.26 4.95 -15.12
C ARG A 1030 -14.79 5.09 -14.71
N ILE A 1031 -13.87 4.77 -15.61
CA ILE A 1031 -12.43 4.87 -15.34
C ILE A 1031 -11.97 6.34 -15.38
N THR A 1032 -12.42 7.12 -16.37
CA THR A 1032 -12.07 8.55 -16.49
C THR A 1032 -12.48 9.36 -15.24
N SER A 1033 -13.60 9.01 -14.61
CA SER A 1033 -14.11 9.65 -13.39
C SER A 1033 -13.22 9.49 -12.16
N CYS A 1034 -12.32 8.50 -12.12
CA CYS A 1034 -11.34 8.37 -11.03
C CYS A 1034 -10.23 9.44 -11.07
N HIS A 1035 -10.06 10.13 -12.21
CA HIS A 1035 -8.85 10.90 -12.52
C HIS A 1035 -9.14 12.34 -13.01
N GLY A 1036 -10.42 12.72 -13.09
CA GLY A 1036 -10.86 14.03 -13.59
C GLY A 1036 -12.31 14.02 -14.10
N PRO A 1037 -13.31 13.83 -13.21
CA PRO A 1037 -14.72 13.82 -13.60
C PRO A 1037 -15.22 15.22 -13.98
N ALA A 1038 -16.07 15.32 -15.00
CA ALA A 1038 -16.73 16.57 -15.38
C ALA A 1038 -18.22 16.58 -14.99
N GLU A 1039 -18.73 17.73 -14.54
CA GLU A 1039 -20.14 17.95 -14.20
C GLU A 1039 -21.06 17.71 -15.42
N ALA A 1040 -20.61 18.10 -16.61
CA ALA A 1040 -21.36 17.98 -17.87
C ALA A 1040 -21.75 16.54 -18.26
N TRP A 1041 -21.11 15.50 -17.69
CA TRP A 1041 -21.47 14.10 -17.97
C TRP A 1041 -22.62 13.59 -17.09
N LEU A 1042 -22.91 14.23 -15.94
CA LEU A 1042 -23.91 13.76 -14.96
C LEU A 1042 -25.30 13.57 -15.58
N SER A 1043 -25.75 14.52 -16.40
CA SER A 1043 -27.08 14.48 -17.03
C SER A 1043 -27.28 13.22 -17.88
N ARG A 1044 -26.27 12.85 -18.68
CA ARG A 1044 -26.26 11.63 -19.48
C ARG A 1044 -26.08 10.37 -18.62
N LEU A 1045 -25.28 10.39 -17.56
CA LEU A 1045 -25.18 9.25 -16.62
C LEU A 1045 -26.55 8.96 -15.97
N LEU A 1046 -27.23 9.99 -15.45
CA LEU A 1046 -28.56 9.90 -14.83
C LEU A 1046 -29.69 9.54 -15.83
N GLU A 1047 -29.51 9.77 -17.12
CA GLU A 1047 -30.43 9.29 -18.16
C GLU A 1047 -30.40 7.77 -18.32
N ASN A 1048 -29.24 7.13 -18.19
CA ASN A 1048 -29.13 5.67 -18.28
C ASN A 1048 -29.72 4.94 -17.05
N LEU A 1049 -30.24 5.66 -16.05
CA LEU A 1049 -30.97 5.13 -14.90
C LEU A 1049 -32.50 5.11 -15.10
N LYS A 1050 -32.99 5.49 -16.28
CA LYS A 1050 -34.42 5.57 -16.63
C LYS A 1050 -34.81 4.36 -17.48
N ILE A 1051 -36.07 3.91 -17.38
CA ILE A 1051 -36.61 2.92 -18.35
C ILE A 1051 -36.72 3.59 -19.72
N ASP A 1052 -36.15 2.94 -20.72
CA ASP A 1052 -36.47 3.18 -22.13
C ASP A 1052 -37.37 2.04 -22.63
N SER A 1053 -38.42 2.32 -23.38
CA SER A 1053 -39.27 1.27 -23.97
C SER A 1053 -38.76 0.76 -25.33
N SER A 1054 -37.69 1.36 -25.87
CA SER A 1054 -37.14 1.07 -27.20
C SER A 1054 -35.88 0.19 -27.22
N ALA A 1055 -35.19 0.02 -26.09
CA ALA A 1055 -33.97 -0.78 -25.97
C ALA A 1055 -34.21 -2.12 -25.23
N SER A 1056 -33.29 -3.09 -25.33
CA SER A 1056 -33.45 -4.34 -24.57
C SER A 1056 -33.24 -4.10 -23.06
N ALA A 1057 -33.92 -4.88 -22.22
CA ALA A 1057 -33.78 -4.80 -20.76
C ALA A 1057 -32.35 -5.10 -20.29
N LYS A 1058 -31.60 -5.93 -21.04
CA LYS A 1058 -30.20 -6.27 -20.73
C LYS A 1058 -29.24 -5.10 -20.99
N ASP A 1059 -29.42 -4.40 -22.10
CA ASP A 1059 -28.57 -3.26 -22.44
C ASP A 1059 -28.84 -2.09 -21.50
N GLN A 1060 -30.11 -1.89 -21.12
CA GLN A 1060 -30.51 -0.91 -20.10
C GLN A 1060 -29.89 -1.23 -18.73
N GLU A 1061 -29.98 -2.47 -18.25
CA GLU A 1061 -29.37 -2.88 -16.98
C GLU A 1061 -27.85 -2.69 -16.99
N THR A 1062 -27.19 -3.09 -18.07
CA THR A 1062 -25.74 -2.92 -18.24
C THR A 1062 -25.33 -1.45 -18.21
N ASN A 1063 -26.07 -0.59 -18.94
CA ASN A 1063 -25.82 0.85 -18.96
C ASN A 1063 -26.10 1.51 -17.59
N ALA A 1064 -27.16 1.08 -16.88
CA ALA A 1064 -27.50 1.59 -15.56
C ALA A 1064 -26.45 1.19 -14.51
N MET A 1065 -26.03 -0.08 -14.49
CA MET A 1065 -24.99 -0.60 -13.61
C MET A 1065 -23.66 0.14 -13.82
N LEU A 1066 -23.24 0.35 -15.07
CA LEU A 1066 -22.03 1.10 -15.37
C LEU A 1066 -22.16 2.59 -14.99
N ALA A 1067 -23.33 3.21 -15.21
CA ALA A 1067 -23.55 4.60 -14.79
C ALA A 1067 -23.50 4.77 -13.27
N LEU A 1068 -24.03 3.81 -12.50
CA LEU A 1068 -23.90 3.76 -11.05
C LEU A 1068 -22.44 3.60 -10.60
N ARG A 1069 -21.66 2.72 -11.25
CA ARG A 1069 -20.21 2.60 -11.00
C ARG A 1069 -19.47 3.90 -11.32
N SER A 1070 -19.83 4.60 -12.40
CA SER A 1070 -19.27 5.92 -12.71
C SER A 1070 -19.59 6.94 -11.62
N LEU A 1071 -20.83 7.03 -11.16
CA LEU A 1071 -21.23 7.95 -10.07
C LEU A 1071 -20.51 7.62 -8.75
N ALA A 1072 -20.25 6.35 -8.44
CA ALA A 1072 -19.42 5.99 -7.28
C ALA A 1072 -17.98 6.50 -7.42
N ASN A 1073 -17.42 6.44 -8.64
CA ASN A 1073 -16.05 6.88 -8.93
C ASN A 1073 -15.86 8.40 -8.90
N TYR A 1074 -16.91 9.22 -9.02
CA TYR A 1074 -16.78 10.68 -8.84
C TYR A 1074 -16.24 11.05 -7.44
N PHE A 1075 -16.51 10.24 -6.41
CA PHE A 1075 -16.04 10.49 -5.05
C PHE A 1075 -14.52 10.26 -4.85
N ALA A 1076 -13.81 9.74 -5.86
CA ALA A 1076 -12.37 9.47 -5.81
C ALA A 1076 -11.50 10.74 -5.83
N THR A 1077 -12.03 11.89 -6.28
CA THR A 1077 -11.27 13.14 -6.42
C THR A 1077 -11.95 14.30 -5.69
N PRO A 1078 -11.22 15.32 -5.18
CA PRO A 1078 -11.84 16.50 -4.56
C PRO A 1078 -12.82 17.21 -5.51
N LYS A 1079 -12.41 17.50 -6.75
CA LYS A 1079 -13.26 18.11 -7.79
C LYS A 1079 -14.54 17.30 -8.05
N GLY A 1080 -14.43 15.96 -8.04
CA GLY A 1080 -15.59 15.07 -8.15
C GLY A 1080 -16.50 15.08 -6.92
N LYS A 1081 -15.97 15.11 -5.69
CA LYS A 1081 -16.75 15.29 -4.46
C LYS A 1081 -17.57 16.59 -4.51
N THR A 1082 -16.94 17.72 -4.86
CA THR A 1082 -17.63 19.03 -5.02
C THR A 1082 -18.79 18.95 -6.02
N ILE A 1083 -18.56 18.31 -7.18
CA ILE A 1083 -19.61 18.08 -8.19
C ILE A 1083 -20.77 17.24 -7.63
N MET A 1084 -20.49 16.20 -6.82
CA MET A 1084 -21.51 15.34 -6.22
C MET A 1084 -22.29 16.03 -5.09
N ILE A 1085 -21.64 16.91 -4.30
CA ILE A 1085 -22.29 17.76 -3.30
C ILE A 1085 -23.26 18.73 -4.01
N LYS A 1086 -22.74 19.53 -4.95
CA LYS A 1086 -23.49 20.51 -5.76
C LYS A 1086 -24.72 19.91 -6.47
N ASN A 1087 -24.65 18.65 -6.88
CA ASN A 1087 -25.72 17.95 -7.60
C ASN A 1087 -26.49 16.92 -6.75
N ALA A 1088 -26.28 16.87 -5.42
CA ALA A 1088 -26.77 15.78 -4.57
C ALA A 1088 -28.29 15.53 -4.71
N VAL A 1089 -29.11 16.58 -4.56
CA VAL A 1089 -30.57 16.51 -4.72
C VAL A 1089 -30.99 15.93 -6.09
N THR A 1090 -30.29 16.30 -7.16
CA THR A 1090 -30.58 15.84 -8.53
C THR A 1090 -30.20 14.36 -8.70
N ILE A 1091 -29.04 13.96 -8.17
CA ILE A 1091 -28.53 12.59 -8.26
C ILE A 1091 -29.40 11.64 -7.44
N LEU A 1092 -29.67 11.97 -6.17
CA LEU A 1092 -30.47 11.14 -5.26
C LEU A 1092 -31.92 10.97 -5.76
N ASN A 1093 -32.53 12.02 -6.32
CA ASN A 1093 -33.81 11.92 -7.05
C ASN A 1093 -33.74 10.94 -8.24
N GLY A 1094 -32.61 10.85 -8.93
CA GLY A 1094 -32.36 9.88 -9.99
C GLY A 1094 -32.32 8.44 -9.45
N LEU A 1095 -31.50 8.20 -8.42
CA LEU A 1095 -31.37 6.89 -7.76
C LEU A 1095 -32.71 6.39 -7.21
N TYR A 1096 -33.54 7.28 -6.67
CA TYR A 1096 -34.84 6.92 -6.09
C TYR A 1096 -35.81 6.38 -7.16
N ARG A 1097 -35.71 6.84 -8.40
CA ARG A 1097 -36.58 6.44 -9.52
C ARG A 1097 -36.23 5.11 -10.17
N ILE A 1098 -35.08 4.51 -9.81
CA ILE A 1098 -34.69 3.17 -10.27
C ILE A 1098 -35.72 2.14 -9.76
N GLY A 1099 -36.30 1.37 -10.67
CA GLY A 1099 -37.32 0.37 -10.38
C GLY A 1099 -36.77 -0.91 -9.75
N GLU A 1100 -37.60 -1.58 -8.94
CA GLU A 1100 -37.18 -2.73 -8.12
C GLU A 1100 -36.81 -4.01 -8.90
N ALA A 1101 -37.03 -4.02 -10.22
CA ALA A 1101 -36.73 -5.11 -11.15
C ALA A 1101 -35.78 -4.69 -12.31
N GLN A 1102 -35.13 -3.52 -12.21
CA GLN A 1102 -34.28 -2.98 -13.28
C GLN A 1102 -32.79 -3.37 -13.17
N LEU A 1103 -32.31 -3.74 -11.98
CA LEU A 1103 -30.89 -3.99 -11.71
C LEU A 1103 -30.64 -5.47 -11.43
N SER A 1104 -29.51 -5.98 -11.91
CA SER A 1104 -28.97 -7.28 -11.50
C SER A 1104 -28.29 -7.20 -10.12
N ARG A 1105 -27.68 -8.31 -9.69
CA ARG A 1105 -26.85 -8.37 -8.49
C ARG A 1105 -25.75 -7.29 -8.47
N THR A 1106 -25.05 -7.11 -9.59
CA THR A 1106 -23.94 -6.14 -9.70
C THR A 1106 -24.45 -4.70 -9.81
N GLY A 1107 -25.61 -4.49 -10.44
CA GLY A 1107 -26.32 -3.21 -10.42
C GLY A 1107 -26.71 -2.78 -9.00
N TYR A 1108 -27.26 -3.68 -8.18
CA TYR A 1108 -27.59 -3.36 -6.78
C TYR A 1108 -26.35 -3.09 -5.91
N LEU A 1109 -25.25 -3.80 -6.14
CA LEU A 1109 -23.97 -3.50 -5.49
C LEU A 1109 -23.46 -2.09 -5.85
N ALA A 1110 -23.52 -1.70 -7.12
CA ALA A 1110 -23.16 -0.37 -7.56
C ALA A 1110 -24.06 0.71 -6.92
N LEU A 1111 -25.38 0.50 -6.90
CA LEU A 1111 -26.34 1.42 -6.24
C LEU A 1111 -26.04 1.59 -4.74
N ALA A 1112 -25.84 0.50 -4.01
CA ALA A 1112 -25.52 0.54 -2.58
C ALA A 1112 -24.17 1.24 -2.31
N THR A 1113 -23.23 1.19 -3.26
CA THR A 1113 -21.95 1.88 -3.17
C THR A 1113 -22.09 3.39 -3.35
N VAL A 1114 -22.92 3.86 -4.30
CA VAL A 1114 -23.23 5.30 -4.44
C VAL A 1114 -23.92 5.84 -3.18
N ILE A 1115 -24.84 5.06 -2.59
CA ILE A 1115 -25.54 5.40 -1.34
C ILE A 1115 -24.55 5.50 -0.16
N LEU A 1116 -23.61 4.56 -0.05
CA LEU A 1116 -22.54 4.62 0.95
C LEU A 1116 -21.66 5.86 0.79
N ASN A 1117 -21.25 6.19 -0.45
CA ASN A 1117 -20.40 7.35 -0.70
C ASN A 1117 -21.09 8.68 -0.37
N PHE A 1118 -22.42 8.81 -0.60
CA PHE A 1118 -23.18 9.96 -0.12
C PHE A 1118 -23.32 9.99 1.42
N SER A 1119 -23.36 8.83 2.09
CA SER A 1119 -23.39 8.79 3.56
C SER A 1119 -22.10 9.25 4.22
N VAL A 1120 -20.95 9.11 3.54
CA VAL A 1120 -19.67 9.68 3.96
C VAL A 1120 -19.78 11.21 4.04
N LEU A 1121 -20.30 11.86 3.00
CA LEU A 1121 -20.55 13.31 2.99
C LEU A 1121 -21.51 13.74 4.12
N ALA A 1122 -22.52 12.91 4.44
CA ALA A 1122 -23.43 13.20 5.55
C ALA A 1122 -22.70 13.22 6.91
N VAL A 1123 -21.75 12.30 7.15
CA VAL A 1123 -20.91 12.29 8.36
C VAL A 1123 -19.92 13.45 8.36
N MET A 1124 -19.30 13.74 7.21
CA MET A 1124 -18.35 14.86 7.04
C MET A 1124 -19.02 16.24 7.10
N ARG A 1125 -20.37 16.28 7.16
CA ARG A 1125 -21.24 17.47 7.22
C ARG A 1125 -21.41 18.23 5.90
N ASP A 1126 -20.78 17.77 4.82
CA ASP A 1126 -20.84 18.30 3.46
C ASP A 1126 -22.19 18.12 2.74
N LEU A 1127 -23.18 17.48 3.37
CA LEU A 1127 -24.47 17.15 2.75
C LEU A 1127 -25.63 17.94 3.37
N ASP A 1128 -26.47 18.54 2.51
CA ASP A 1128 -27.64 19.32 2.93
C ASP A 1128 -28.78 18.44 3.51
N LYS A 1129 -29.66 19.05 4.30
CA LYS A 1129 -30.75 18.35 5.02
C LYS A 1129 -31.76 17.66 4.08
N THR A 1130 -31.99 18.21 2.89
CA THR A 1130 -32.88 17.65 1.86
C THR A 1130 -32.27 16.39 1.26
N SER A 1131 -31.01 16.45 0.84
CA SER A 1131 -30.27 15.29 0.34
C SER A 1131 -30.11 14.21 1.40
N GLY A 1132 -29.80 14.59 2.64
CA GLY A 1132 -29.75 13.66 3.76
C GLY A 1132 -31.05 12.91 4.02
N THR A 1133 -32.20 13.60 3.94
CA THR A 1133 -33.53 12.98 4.07
C THR A 1133 -33.79 11.98 2.94
N GLN A 1134 -33.50 12.36 1.68
CA GLN A 1134 -33.63 11.46 0.51
C GLN A 1134 -32.72 10.23 0.61
N LEU A 1135 -31.53 10.40 1.21
CA LEU A 1135 -30.56 9.34 1.42
C LEU A 1135 -31.05 8.28 2.42
N ILE A 1136 -31.85 8.65 3.43
CA ILE A 1136 -32.49 7.68 4.34
C ILE A 1136 -33.48 6.78 3.59
N ASP A 1137 -34.34 7.34 2.75
CA ASP A 1137 -35.28 6.52 1.96
C ASP A 1137 -34.53 5.57 1.00
N LEU A 1138 -33.39 6.03 0.45
CA LEU A 1138 -32.51 5.20 -0.38
C LEU A 1138 -31.81 4.08 0.40
N THR A 1139 -31.31 4.33 1.61
CA THR A 1139 -30.74 3.27 2.46
C THR A 1139 -31.80 2.24 2.84
N GLN A 1140 -33.00 2.66 3.27
CA GLN A 1140 -34.12 1.74 3.53
C GLN A 1140 -34.48 0.90 2.29
N LYS A 1141 -34.44 1.49 1.10
CA LYS A 1141 -34.65 0.79 -0.19
C LYS A 1141 -33.53 -0.19 -0.54
N ALA A 1142 -32.28 0.07 -0.16
CA ALA A 1142 -31.17 -0.89 -0.28
C ALA A 1142 -31.34 -2.07 0.71
N LEU A 1143 -31.80 -1.80 1.93
CA LEU A 1143 -32.04 -2.81 2.97
C LEU A 1143 -33.18 -3.80 2.64
N THR A 1144 -33.94 -3.62 1.56
CA THR A 1144 -34.95 -4.61 1.13
C THR A 1144 -34.35 -5.84 0.43
N ARG A 1145 -33.10 -5.78 -0.03
CA ARG A 1145 -32.47 -6.76 -0.94
C ARG A 1145 -31.97 -8.03 -0.24
N GLN A 1146 -31.80 -9.12 -0.98
CA GLN A 1146 -31.25 -10.40 -0.47
C GLN A 1146 -29.72 -10.53 -0.67
N GLU A 1147 -29.08 -9.49 -1.22
CA GLU A 1147 -27.66 -9.48 -1.58
C GLU A 1147 -26.84 -8.99 -0.37
N GLY A 1148 -25.94 -9.83 0.14
CA GLY A 1148 -25.24 -9.59 1.41
C GLY A 1148 -24.36 -8.34 1.42
N GLU A 1149 -23.64 -8.09 0.33
CA GLU A 1149 -22.72 -6.96 0.23
C GLU A 1149 -23.48 -5.63 0.06
N ALA A 1150 -24.51 -5.62 -0.80
CA ALA A 1150 -25.37 -4.45 -0.97
C ALA A 1150 -26.17 -4.11 0.30
N VAL A 1151 -26.61 -5.12 1.07
CA VAL A 1151 -27.25 -4.91 2.39
C VAL A 1151 -26.25 -4.43 3.43
N TYR A 1152 -25.03 -4.98 3.46
CA TYR A 1152 -23.97 -4.52 4.36
C TYR A 1152 -23.64 -3.03 4.11
N ARG A 1153 -23.37 -2.64 2.85
CA ARG A 1153 -23.15 -1.23 2.47
C ARG A 1153 -24.36 -0.35 2.79
N GLY A 1154 -25.58 -0.87 2.60
CA GLY A 1154 -26.83 -0.18 2.97
C GLY A 1154 -27.02 0.02 4.49
N LEU A 1155 -26.53 -0.91 5.32
CA LEU A 1155 -26.53 -0.77 6.78
C LEU A 1155 -25.50 0.27 7.23
N VAL A 1156 -24.26 0.16 6.76
CA VAL A 1156 -23.19 1.12 7.08
C VAL A 1156 -23.62 2.53 6.67
N ALA A 1157 -24.19 2.68 5.48
CA ALA A 1157 -24.73 3.95 5.00
C ALA A 1157 -25.88 4.48 5.87
N LEU A 1158 -26.78 3.62 6.35
CA LEU A 1158 -27.84 4.05 7.27
C LEU A 1158 -27.26 4.51 8.62
N GLY A 1159 -26.31 3.77 9.18
CA GLY A 1159 -25.63 4.13 10.43
C GLY A 1159 -24.93 5.49 10.35
N ASN A 1160 -24.18 5.71 9.27
CA ASN A 1160 -23.56 7.00 8.95
C ASN A 1160 -24.57 8.17 8.92
N VAL A 1161 -25.72 7.99 8.26
CA VAL A 1161 -26.71 9.07 8.13
C VAL A 1161 -27.43 9.33 9.45
N LEU A 1162 -27.70 8.29 10.25
CA LEU A 1162 -28.24 8.46 11.61
C LEU A 1162 -27.26 9.16 12.54
N LEU A 1163 -25.95 8.92 12.40
CA LEU A 1163 -24.88 9.63 13.11
C LEU A 1163 -24.67 11.08 12.65
N SER A 1164 -25.26 11.52 11.53
CA SER A 1164 -25.13 12.90 11.05
C SER A 1164 -26.10 13.85 11.76
N PRO A 1165 -25.64 14.84 12.56
CA PRO A 1165 -26.55 15.77 13.24
C PRO A 1165 -27.33 16.65 12.24
N ASN A 1166 -26.70 17.01 11.11
CA ASN A 1166 -27.33 17.79 10.05
C ASN A 1166 -28.58 17.10 9.50
N VAL A 1167 -28.52 15.78 9.30
CA VAL A 1167 -29.66 14.98 8.83
C VAL A 1167 -30.61 14.65 9.97
N THR A 1168 -30.11 14.04 11.05
CA THR A 1168 -30.95 13.54 12.16
C THR A 1168 -31.80 14.62 12.81
N SER A 1169 -31.30 15.86 12.93
CA SER A 1169 -32.07 17.02 13.44
C SER A 1169 -33.29 17.41 12.58
N SER A 1170 -33.41 16.92 11.35
CA SER A 1170 -34.54 17.19 10.44
C SER A 1170 -35.61 16.09 10.41
N LEU A 1171 -35.41 14.98 11.13
CA LEU A 1171 -36.23 13.78 11.01
C LEU A 1171 -37.31 13.69 12.08
N SER A 1172 -38.45 13.08 11.72
CA SER A 1172 -39.46 12.71 12.72
C SER A 1172 -39.00 11.51 13.54
N SER A 1173 -39.40 11.44 14.82
CA SER A 1173 -39.15 10.28 15.68
C SER A 1173 -39.71 8.97 15.10
N SER A 1174 -40.79 9.06 14.30
CA SER A 1174 -41.33 7.94 13.50
C SER A 1174 -40.37 7.50 12.39
N THR A 1175 -39.73 8.42 11.68
CA THR A 1175 -38.72 8.12 10.64
C THR A 1175 -37.51 7.42 11.25
N LEU A 1176 -37.00 7.92 12.39
CA LEU A 1176 -35.90 7.31 13.15
C LEU A 1176 -36.25 5.90 13.64
N THR A 1177 -37.48 5.70 14.11
CA THR A 1177 -37.97 4.37 14.54
C THR A 1177 -38.07 3.40 13.36
N GLN A 1178 -38.59 3.85 12.21
CA GLN A 1178 -38.67 3.05 10.99
C GLN A 1178 -37.29 2.70 10.43
N ALA A 1179 -36.32 3.61 10.52
CA ALA A 1179 -34.93 3.38 10.14
C ALA A 1179 -34.30 2.25 10.98
N ARG A 1180 -34.30 2.37 12.32
CA ARG A 1180 -33.79 1.32 13.24
C ARG A 1180 -34.48 -0.03 13.00
N ALA A 1181 -35.81 -0.04 12.83
CA ALA A 1181 -36.58 -1.27 12.54
C ALA A 1181 -36.20 -1.90 11.18
N SER A 1182 -35.83 -1.09 10.19
CA SER A 1182 -35.40 -1.57 8.87
C SER A 1182 -34.02 -2.25 8.93
N ALA A 1183 -33.10 -1.72 9.74
CA ALA A 1183 -31.80 -2.37 10.01
C ALA A 1183 -31.97 -3.74 10.68
N GLN A 1184 -32.79 -3.82 11.73
CA GLN A 1184 -33.09 -5.09 12.43
C GLN A 1184 -33.79 -6.12 11.51
N LYS A 1185 -34.68 -5.66 10.61
CA LYS A 1185 -35.34 -6.50 9.60
C LYS A 1185 -34.38 -7.04 8.54
N ALA A 1186 -33.33 -6.30 8.19
CA ALA A 1186 -32.27 -6.78 7.30
C ALA A 1186 -31.39 -7.84 7.98
N ALA A 1187 -30.92 -7.57 9.21
CA ALA A 1187 -30.09 -8.48 10.00
C ALA A 1187 -30.78 -9.77 10.47
N SER A 1188 -32.12 -9.79 10.54
CA SER A 1188 -32.88 -11.01 10.80
C SER A 1188 -33.13 -11.87 9.55
N ARG A 1189 -33.02 -11.29 8.34
CA ARG A 1189 -33.16 -12.02 7.07
C ARG A 1189 -31.86 -12.69 6.61
N LEU A 1190 -30.71 -12.08 6.88
CA LEU A 1190 -29.40 -12.57 6.42
C LEU A 1190 -28.56 -13.13 7.57
N PRO A 1191 -27.89 -14.30 7.40
CA PRO A 1191 -27.20 -14.97 8.49
C PRO A 1191 -25.84 -14.34 8.85
N GLU A 1192 -25.27 -13.51 7.98
CA GLU A 1192 -23.90 -12.96 8.08
C GLU A 1192 -23.62 -12.21 9.40
N PRO A 1193 -22.51 -12.52 10.11
CA PRO A 1193 -22.14 -11.83 11.35
C PRO A 1193 -21.97 -10.32 11.21
N ARG A 1194 -21.28 -9.86 10.14
CA ARG A 1194 -21.03 -8.43 9.87
C ARG A 1194 -22.31 -7.59 9.73
N ILE A 1195 -23.35 -8.17 9.12
CA ILE A 1195 -24.67 -7.54 8.95
C ILE A 1195 -25.36 -7.38 10.31
N LYS A 1196 -25.20 -8.36 11.22
CA LYS A 1196 -25.75 -8.32 12.57
C LYS A 1196 -24.98 -7.35 13.49
N ALA A 1197 -23.67 -7.22 13.31
CA ALA A 1197 -22.84 -6.28 14.08
C ALA A 1197 -23.28 -4.82 13.84
N VAL A 1198 -23.27 -4.36 12.58
CA VAL A 1198 -23.69 -2.98 12.23
C VAL A 1198 -25.16 -2.73 12.62
N ALA A 1199 -26.05 -3.71 12.46
CA ALA A 1199 -27.44 -3.57 12.88
C ALA A 1199 -27.65 -3.52 14.41
N ALA A 1200 -26.74 -4.10 15.20
CA ALA A 1200 -26.74 -3.99 16.66
C ALA A 1200 -26.22 -2.61 17.10
N GLU A 1201 -25.17 -2.10 16.46
CA GLU A 1201 -24.63 -0.76 16.67
C GLU A 1201 -25.67 0.33 16.36
N ILE A 1202 -26.36 0.24 15.21
CA ILE A 1202 -27.50 1.11 14.84
C ILE A 1202 -28.62 1.09 15.90
N ALA A 1203 -28.82 -0.03 16.58
CA ALA A 1203 -29.80 -0.15 17.65
C ALA A 1203 -29.33 0.44 19.00
N GLN A 1204 -28.02 0.68 19.16
CA GLN A 1204 -27.40 1.29 20.35
C GLN A 1204 -27.17 2.80 20.20
N LEU A 1205 -27.17 3.35 18.97
CA LEU A 1205 -27.04 4.79 18.71
C LEU A 1205 -28.04 5.61 19.54
N THR A 1206 -27.54 6.57 20.33
CA THR A 1206 -28.36 7.59 20.99
C THR A 1206 -28.75 8.65 19.94
N LEU A 1207 -30.05 8.75 19.64
CA LEU A 1207 -30.67 9.66 18.66
C LEU A 1207 -31.96 10.23 19.24
#